data_AF-A0A945VL78-F1
#
_entry.id   AF-A0A945VL78-F1
#
_cell.length_a   1.000
_cell.length_b   1.000
_cell.length_c   1.000
_cell.angle_alpha   90.00
_cell.angle_beta   90.00
_cell.angle_gamma   90.00
#
_symmetry.space_group_name_H-M   'P 1'
#
loop_
_entity.id
_entity.type
_entity.pdbx_description
1 polymer ?
#
loop_
_entity_poly.entity_id
_entity_poly.type
_entity_poly.pdbx_seq_one_letter_code
_entity_poly.pdbx_strand_id
1 'polypeptide(L)'
;MKFLLFLLFIINIGFAKTVSISGSIFNNEAKPSRKAEVELLNIFDEVVYVVKTNRKGRFEMLDVNPDYYYLNVNHPKDGSVRIKINPRTERNRDLILRLSLQKDKSDVLVYTYSNVKPILKDPVLRIKDLVSNGDEKSITLNWKKLNQAVKYKIIRNGNDLFETYGNAFIDSSLLPGVKYCYNVIAIGKYNLRGVESESSCNSSLTMAPKNILGAVNENNITLKWDKVNGAQEYIVKRNGLNVGLSDLEIFNDSDLEYSRKYFYSITSLSSIGVEGLTSAPFEITTRAYVEPPALSSIIQQTSIKLIWNEVELAVSYNLYRDGGLIGNIIGNSYEDNCYPGETHCYQITSIDKYNVESVLSGKHCSKLNLKSPTSLNVIGGIKSNRLSWAGVQGAFEYLIFKSIGQDSTLYLNKTKNTSFLDNDLGYNEDHCYVVQGYDSEGDKSGFSNIVCGTTNNPPLLKIKNFKLIDDSQNSILESEENGKLRFAILNEGGSPSKNIVVKIENNSFGNSFLQYDSLKLIEAINVDEAKYIDFIVKADLKVKTGDLKFQIFALDENGFKNDKPFEFIINTKAVEQPNIILADYSIENSFGTNYIPKNEIVNLTLRIQNVGLGLTEKVDFMLIENHTFSTEDFTGLIQIKKLNPGDYQDLDIGIKSEKDQFAIKFKTVDYLDNETVHQVDLELMNHYRSKKSLISQEIGAVNSNPYPIKVGEVDVEKNIPIGKRNVNNMAIILSIDDYEDTDLNIAKYSGRDGQIFRLYMQNLFGMDDYQLYPSKIWQMENGPSKSDFRKVFDPHQGVIRNRVISSSKYSDVNFVDINVFYSGLGVWLNNKPYIIPQDGKKIDPLSYVSIEELLNSLSLLSVLKNIRSITVYLDVKYINYLEASKNYQYPELSKKISVLLSSSPGENSQESDDMKHSIFSYFLFKGLKGDAMGEDNILELGELAEYLFRKIPDYSVNLKEGFLQNSEFIGSDLKRVLIDLR
;
A
#
# COMPACT_ATOMS: atom_id res chain seq x y z
N MET A 1 -19.29 88.81 39.97
CA MET A 1 -19.66 90.05 39.26
C MET A 1 -20.98 89.85 38.51
N LYS A 2 -22.10 90.05 39.19
CA LYS A 2 -23.35 90.68 38.70
C LYS A 2 -24.35 90.62 39.85
N PHE A 3 -24.51 91.79 40.44
CA PHE A 3 -25.33 92.13 41.59
C PHE A 3 -26.54 92.92 41.05
N LEU A 4 -27.65 92.91 41.78
CA LEU A 4 -28.84 93.78 41.64
C LEU A 4 -29.73 93.57 40.41
N LEU A 5 -30.98 93.11 40.66
CA LEU A 5 -32.08 94.07 40.75
C LEU A 5 -33.24 93.47 41.54
N PHE A 6 -33.44 94.04 42.73
CA PHE A 6 -34.61 93.93 43.57
C PHE A 6 -35.47 95.14 43.21
N LEU A 7 -36.70 94.98 42.70
CA LEU A 7 -37.73 96.02 42.81
C LEU A 7 -39.14 95.50 42.46
N LEU A 8 -40.08 95.78 43.37
CA LEU A 8 -41.54 95.72 43.24
C LEU A 8 -42.20 94.36 43.02
N PHE A 9 -42.56 93.70 44.13
CA PHE A 9 -43.93 93.23 44.24
C PHE A 9 -44.55 93.73 45.53
N ILE A 10 -45.72 94.33 45.36
CA ILE A 10 -46.59 94.98 46.32
C ILE A 10 -46.78 94.07 47.54
N ILE A 11 -46.45 94.61 48.71
CA ILE A 11 -46.95 94.12 49.99
C ILE A 11 -48.47 94.32 49.96
N ASN A 12 -49.20 93.28 49.57
CA ASN A 12 -50.54 93.06 50.09
C ASN A 12 -50.34 92.69 51.56
N ILE A 13 -50.49 93.66 52.48
CA ILE A 13 -50.88 93.32 53.86
C ILE A 13 -52.28 92.73 53.73
N GLY A 14 -52.34 91.44 53.38
CA GLY A 14 -53.50 90.64 53.66
C GLY A 14 -53.57 90.53 55.17
N PHE A 15 -54.35 91.40 55.80
CA PHE A 15 -54.76 91.19 57.20
C PHE A 15 -55.26 89.75 57.29
N ALA A 16 -54.60 88.93 58.11
CA ALA A 16 -55.07 87.59 58.40
C ALA A 16 -56.54 87.71 58.82
N LYS A 17 -57.45 87.01 58.16
CA LYS A 17 -58.85 87.00 58.55
C LYS A 17 -58.93 86.56 60.01
N THR A 18 -59.28 87.50 60.89
CA THR A 18 -59.59 87.19 62.27
C THR A 18 -60.82 86.29 62.32
N VAL A 19 -60.92 85.50 63.37
CA VAL A 19 -62.03 84.59 63.62
C VAL A 19 -62.61 84.87 65.00
N SER A 20 -63.87 84.52 65.18
CA SER A 20 -64.49 84.48 66.50
C SER A 20 -64.31 83.10 67.13
N ILE A 21 -64.06 83.07 68.44
CA ILE A 21 -64.14 81.86 69.25
C ILE A 21 -65.33 82.04 70.19
N SER A 22 -66.39 81.30 69.93
CA SER A 22 -67.62 81.35 70.73
C SER A 22 -68.00 79.96 71.21
N GLY A 23 -68.84 79.87 72.23
CA GLY A 23 -69.25 78.56 72.70
C GLY A 23 -70.20 78.58 73.87
N SER A 24 -70.62 77.38 74.26
CA SER A 24 -71.44 77.13 75.45
C SER A 24 -70.71 76.18 76.40
N ILE A 25 -70.55 76.61 77.65
CA ILE A 25 -69.94 75.86 78.74
C ILE A 25 -71.03 75.25 79.61
N PHE A 26 -70.92 73.96 79.86
CA PHE A 26 -71.84 73.19 80.71
C PHE A 26 -71.10 72.61 81.91
N ASN A 27 -71.80 72.37 83.00
CA ASN A 27 -71.29 71.56 84.10
C ASN A 27 -71.50 70.05 83.82
N ASN A 28 -71.01 69.18 84.69
CA ASN A 28 -71.17 67.72 84.58
C ASN A 28 -72.64 67.23 84.56
N GLU A 29 -73.62 68.05 84.94
CA GLU A 29 -75.07 67.75 84.84
C GLU A 29 -75.70 68.30 83.55
N ALA A 30 -74.89 68.73 82.57
CA ALA A 30 -75.33 69.36 81.32
C ALA A 30 -76.14 70.67 81.50
N LYS A 31 -76.03 71.33 82.66
CA LYS A 31 -76.61 72.66 82.89
C LYS A 31 -75.62 73.75 82.49
N PRO A 32 -76.07 74.90 81.95
CA PRO A 32 -75.16 75.98 81.57
C PRO A 32 -74.37 76.54 82.78
N SER A 33 -73.05 76.55 82.69
CA SER A 33 -72.18 77.07 83.75
C SER A 33 -72.04 78.58 83.61
N ARG A 34 -72.66 79.34 84.51
CA ARG A 34 -72.70 80.82 84.51
C ARG A 34 -71.51 81.38 85.28
N LYS A 35 -70.91 82.49 84.80
CA LYS A 35 -69.72 83.14 85.39
C LYS A 35 -68.47 82.23 85.41
N ALA A 36 -68.43 81.18 84.59
CA ALA A 36 -67.20 80.45 84.33
C ALA A 36 -66.22 81.38 83.62
N GLU A 37 -64.96 81.36 84.06
CA GLU A 37 -63.88 82.16 83.49
C GLU A 37 -63.27 81.39 82.33
N VAL A 38 -63.31 81.98 81.14
CA VAL A 38 -62.78 81.40 79.90
C VAL A 38 -61.57 82.23 79.50
N GLU A 39 -60.40 81.62 79.61
CA GLU A 39 -59.11 82.21 79.27
C GLU A 39 -58.60 81.60 77.96
N LEU A 40 -58.29 82.44 76.99
CA LEU A 40 -57.53 82.03 75.81
C LEU A 40 -56.06 82.35 76.07
N LEU A 41 -55.24 81.31 76.13
CA LEU A 41 -53.82 81.39 76.42
C LEU A 41 -53.02 81.10 75.15
N ASN A 42 -51.95 81.84 74.89
CA ASN A 42 -50.99 81.48 73.84
C ASN A 42 -50.17 80.24 74.23
N ILE A 43 -49.29 79.76 73.34
CA ILE A 43 -48.44 78.59 73.61
C ILE A 43 -47.47 78.76 74.80
N PHE A 44 -47.24 80.00 75.24
CA PHE A 44 -46.42 80.35 76.39
C PHE A 44 -47.22 80.45 77.70
N ASP A 45 -48.51 80.10 77.66
CA ASP A 45 -49.47 80.22 78.77
C ASP A 45 -49.73 81.68 79.21
N GLU A 46 -49.47 82.64 78.32
CA GLU A 46 -49.84 84.03 78.54
C GLU A 46 -51.29 84.26 78.10
N VAL A 47 -52.03 85.00 78.92
CA VAL A 47 -53.45 85.26 78.71
C VAL A 47 -53.63 86.29 77.60
N VAL A 48 -54.30 85.90 76.52
CA VAL A 48 -54.63 86.75 75.36
C VAL A 48 -56.03 87.35 75.52
N TYR A 49 -57.01 86.55 75.95
CA TYR A 49 -58.37 86.99 76.23
C TYR A 49 -58.87 86.37 77.53
N VAL A 50 -59.66 87.13 78.29
CA VAL A 50 -60.44 86.62 79.44
C VAL A 50 -61.87 87.10 79.30
N VAL A 51 -62.81 86.17 79.30
CA VAL A 51 -64.24 86.46 79.30
C VAL A 51 -64.95 85.60 80.34
N LYS A 52 -66.10 86.08 80.85
CA LYS A 52 -66.95 85.30 81.75
C LYS A 52 -68.23 84.88 81.05
N THR A 53 -68.65 83.64 81.26
CA THR A 53 -69.87 83.13 80.64
C THR A 53 -71.12 83.85 81.16
N ASN A 54 -72.07 84.10 80.25
CA ASN A 54 -73.34 84.74 80.60
C ASN A 54 -74.31 83.76 81.33
N ARG A 55 -75.55 84.20 81.61
CA ARG A 55 -76.57 83.37 82.29
C ARG A 55 -76.89 82.04 81.57
N LYS A 56 -76.65 81.97 80.25
CA LYS A 56 -76.86 80.79 79.42
C LYS A 56 -75.56 79.99 79.21
N GLY A 57 -74.51 80.25 79.99
CA GLY A 57 -73.21 79.59 79.87
C GLY A 57 -72.44 79.93 78.59
N ARG A 58 -72.86 80.97 77.85
CA ARG A 58 -72.25 81.34 76.57
C ARG A 58 -71.11 82.34 76.75
N PHE A 59 -70.07 82.19 75.95
CA PHE A 59 -68.97 83.15 75.80
C PHE A 59 -68.68 83.42 74.33
N GLU A 60 -68.03 84.54 74.07
CA GLU A 60 -67.62 84.96 72.73
C GLU A 60 -66.36 85.81 72.85
N MET A 61 -65.40 85.54 71.98
CA MET A 61 -64.18 86.31 71.77
C MET A 61 -64.16 86.67 70.29
N LEU A 62 -64.11 87.97 70.00
CA LEU A 62 -64.07 88.50 68.63
C LEU A 62 -62.64 88.84 68.24
N ASP A 63 -62.38 88.94 66.94
CA ASP A 63 -61.11 89.39 66.40
C ASP A 63 -59.87 88.60 66.86
N VAL A 64 -60.01 87.28 67.01
CA VAL A 64 -58.90 86.39 67.36
C VAL A 64 -58.12 86.01 66.11
N ASN A 65 -56.81 86.23 66.11
CA ASN A 65 -55.93 85.75 65.03
C ASN A 65 -55.84 84.22 65.09
N PRO A 66 -56.07 83.46 64.00
CA PRO A 66 -55.89 82.02 64.02
C PRO A 66 -54.44 81.62 64.31
N ASP A 67 -54.16 81.25 65.56
CA ASP A 67 -52.87 80.74 66.03
C ASP A 67 -53.07 79.55 67.00
N TYR A 68 -51.97 78.99 67.48
CA TYR A 68 -51.94 77.93 68.48
C TYR A 68 -52.32 78.50 69.85
N TYR A 69 -53.45 78.06 70.39
CA TYR A 69 -53.90 78.48 71.71
C TYR A 69 -54.24 77.29 72.60
N TYR A 70 -54.21 77.54 73.91
CA TYR A 70 -54.89 76.74 74.90
C TYR A 70 -56.10 77.51 75.40
N LEU A 71 -57.29 76.91 75.32
CA LEU A 71 -58.47 77.48 75.96
C LEU A 71 -58.66 76.78 77.30
N ASN A 72 -58.56 77.56 78.38
CA ASN A 72 -58.72 77.11 79.75
C ASN A 72 -60.02 77.68 80.30
N VAL A 73 -60.93 76.80 80.70
CA VAL A 73 -62.18 77.23 81.33
C VAL A 73 -62.19 76.74 82.76
N ASN A 74 -62.45 77.64 83.70
CA ASN A 74 -62.46 77.35 85.12
C ASN A 74 -63.71 77.91 85.81
N HIS A 75 -64.31 77.10 86.68
CA HIS A 75 -65.38 77.55 87.57
C HIS A 75 -65.20 76.90 88.96
N PRO A 76 -65.24 77.68 90.06
CA PRO A 76 -64.94 77.18 91.41
C PRO A 76 -65.76 75.97 91.87
N LYS A 77 -66.98 75.79 91.33
CA LYS A 77 -67.87 74.67 91.67
C LYS A 77 -67.98 73.59 90.60
N ASP A 78 -67.88 73.97 89.33
CA ASP A 78 -68.20 73.08 88.21
C ASP A 78 -66.96 72.38 87.66
N GLY A 79 -65.75 72.83 88.03
CA GLY A 79 -64.48 72.22 87.63
C GLY A 79 -63.78 73.02 86.54
N SER A 80 -62.91 72.33 85.79
CA SER A 80 -62.12 72.93 84.71
C SER A 80 -62.10 72.07 83.45
N VAL A 81 -61.81 72.67 82.31
CA VAL A 81 -61.47 71.94 81.09
C VAL A 81 -60.39 72.71 80.34
N ARG A 82 -59.46 71.96 79.76
CA ARG A 82 -58.42 72.52 78.91
C ARG A 82 -58.46 71.85 77.55
N ILE A 83 -58.50 72.68 76.53
CA ILE A 83 -58.38 72.21 75.14
C ILE A 83 -57.23 72.95 74.48
N LYS A 84 -56.69 72.35 73.42
CA LYS A 84 -55.77 73.03 72.51
C LYS A 84 -56.50 73.37 71.22
N ILE A 85 -56.17 74.50 70.62
CA ILE A 85 -56.71 74.94 69.35
C ILE A 85 -55.52 75.12 68.41
N ASN A 86 -55.51 74.38 67.31
CA ASN A 86 -54.50 74.49 66.27
C ASN A 86 -55.03 75.30 65.06
N PRO A 87 -54.24 76.25 64.53
CA PRO A 87 -54.52 76.90 63.27
C PRO A 87 -54.40 75.90 62.11
N ARG A 88 -55.18 76.13 61.07
CA ARG A 88 -55.02 75.48 59.77
C ARG A 88 -54.16 76.38 58.89
N THR A 89 -53.43 75.75 57.98
CA THR A 89 -52.65 76.46 56.94
C THR A 89 -53.57 77.33 56.07
N GLU A 90 -54.80 76.88 55.81
CA GLU A 90 -55.81 77.63 55.07
C GLU A 90 -57.22 77.39 55.64
N ARG A 91 -58.13 78.32 55.34
CA ARG A 91 -59.57 78.22 55.64
C ARG A 91 -59.89 78.08 57.13
N ASN A 92 -59.22 78.87 57.98
CA ASN A 92 -59.66 79.05 59.37
C ASN A 92 -61.04 79.72 59.39
N ARG A 93 -61.96 79.18 60.20
CA ARG A 93 -63.34 79.67 60.37
C ARG A 93 -63.60 79.96 61.84
N ASP A 94 -64.67 80.70 62.10
CA ASP A 94 -65.22 80.88 63.45
C ASP A 94 -65.37 79.53 64.16
N LEU A 95 -64.79 79.45 65.36
CA LEU A 95 -64.75 78.23 66.16
C LEU A 95 -65.90 78.26 67.17
N ILE A 96 -66.80 77.29 67.04
CA ILE A 96 -67.95 77.14 67.93
C ILE A 96 -67.72 75.94 68.83
N LEU A 97 -67.58 76.21 70.13
CA LEU A 97 -67.22 75.22 71.14
C LEU A 97 -68.41 74.84 72.00
N ARG A 98 -68.50 73.54 72.30
CA ARG A 98 -69.41 73.01 73.31
C ARG A 98 -68.59 72.16 74.28
N LEU A 99 -68.33 72.70 75.47
CA LEU A 99 -67.43 72.09 76.45
C LEU A 99 -68.18 71.81 77.75
N SER A 100 -67.81 70.72 78.43
CA SER A 100 -68.29 70.38 79.77
C SER A 100 -67.14 70.45 80.76
N LEU A 101 -67.34 71.13 81.88
CA LEU A 101 -66.35 71.23 82.95
C LEU A 101 -66.33 69.94 83.76
N GLN A 102 -65.13 69.44 84.04
CA GLN A 102 -64.91 68.23 84.84
C GLN A 102 -64.14 68.58 86.12
N LYS A 103 -64.46 67.89 87.22
CA LYS A 103 -63.74 68.06 88.50
C LYS A 103 -62.36 67.40 88.46
N ASP A 104 -62.26 66.25 87.79
CA ASP A 104 -61.00 65.55 87.56
C ASP A 104 -60.32 66.05 86.30
N LYS A 105 -59.00 65.90 86.26
CA LYS A 105 -58.18 66.34 85.13
C LYS A 105 -58.39 65.41 83.93
N SER A 106 -59.02 65.92 82.87
CA SER A 106 -59.24 65.20 81.63
C SER A 106 -58.03 65.26 80.69
N ASP A 107 -57.99 64.35 79.72
CA ASP A 107 -57.08 64.47 78.58
C ASP A 107 -57.38 65.74 77.80
N VAL A 108 -56.32 66.42 77.35
CA VAL A 108 -56.45 67.62 76.54
C VAL A 108 -56.78 67.22 75.11
N LEU A 109 -57.91 67.72 74.62
CA LEU A 109 -58.37 67.50 73.25
C LEU A 109 -57.88 68.64 72.34
N VAL A 110 -57.49 68.29 71.11
CA VAL A 110 -57.02 69.23 70.10
C VAL A 110 -58.15 69.54 69.11
N TYR A 111 -58.56 70.80 69.09
CA TYR A 111 -59.52 71.38 68.15
C TYR A 111 -58.77 72.12 67.03
N THR A 112 -59.46 72.37 65.93
CA THR A 112 -58.97 73.24 64.86
C THR A 112 -60.07 74.23 64.46
N TYR A 113 -59.72 75.34 63.82
CA TYR A 113 -60.66 76.33 63.29
C TYR A 113 -61.44 75.81 62.06
N SER A 114 -62.13 74.69 62.22
CA SER A 114 -62.94 74.03 61.20
C SER A 114 -64.23 73.40 61.74
N ASN A 115 -64.44 73.42 63.07
CA ASN A 115 -65.59 72.80 63.74
C ASN A 115 -65.72 71.28 63.50
N VAL A 116 -64.62 70.60 63.16
CA VAL A 116 -64.55 69.13 63.14
C VAL A 116 -64.41 68.56 64.55
N LYS A 117 -64.68 67.25 64.71
CA LYS A 117 -64.46 66.55 65.98
C LYS A 117 -63.00 66.70 66.42
N PRO A 118 -62.75 66.92 67.72
CA PRO A 118 -61.39 67.06 68.23
C PRO A 118 -60.62 65.73 68.18
N ILE A 119 -59.30 65.82 68.17
CA ILE A 119 -58.38 64.68 68.13
C ILE A 119 -57.54 64.60 69.42
N LEU A 120 -57.13 63.38 69.77
CA LEU A 120 -56.28 63.09 70.94
C LEU A 120 -54.79 63.30 70.67
N LYS A 121 -54.37 63.14 69.41
CA LYS A 121 -52.98 63.27 68.98
C LYS A 121 -52.78 64.59 68.26
N ASP A 122 -51.76 65.34 68.65
CA ASP A 122 -51.47 66.64 68.07
C ASP A 122 -50.59 66.49 66.81
N PRO A 123 -51.09 66.87 65.62
CA PRO A 123 -50.33 66.79 64.38
C PRO A 123 -49.04 67.63 64.38
N VAL A 124 -48.98 68.68 65.20
CA VAL A 124 -47.79 69.55 65.33
C VAL A 124 -46.63 68.80 66.02
N LEU A 125 -46.96 67.80 66.83
CA LEU A 125 -46.01 66.93 67.50
C LEU A 125 -45.56 65.74 66.64
N ARG A 126 -45.89 65.71 65.34
CA ARG A 126 -45.44 64.66 64.43
C ARG A 126 -43.95 64.84 64.11
N ILE A 127 -43.15 63.83 64.44
CA ILE A 127 -41.74 63.78 64.08
C ILE A 127 -41.62 63.40 62.61
N LYS A 128 -40.74 64.12 61.90
CA LYS A 128 -40.33 63.84 60.53
C LYS A 128 -38.82 63.60 60.54
N ASP A 129 -38.34 62.81 59.58
CA ASP A 129 -36.91 62.61 59.31
C ASP A 129 -36.13 62.03 60.52
N LEU A 130 -36.63 60.92 61.08
CA LEU A 130 -35.86 60.15 62.06
C LEU A 130 -34.70 59.46 61.33
N VAL A 131 -33.46 59.78 61.72
CA VAL A 131 -32.24 59.19 61.15
C VAL A 131 -31.53 58.39 62.22
N SER A 132 -31.15 57.15 61.90
CA SER A 132 -30.34 56.28 62.74
C SER A 132 -28.98 56.02 62.10
N ASN A 133 -27.89 56.32 62.81
CA ASN A 133 -26.52 56.06 62.39
C ASN A 133 -25.84 55.10 63.36
N GLY A 134 -25.35 53.96 62.86
CA GLY A 134 -24.58 52.99 63.63
C GLY A 134 -23.11 53.37 63.76
N ASP A 135 -22.55 53.13 64.93
CA ASP A 135 -21.12 53.18 65.25
C ASP A 135 -20.71 51.84 65.90
N GLU A 136 -19.43 51.63 66.23
CA GLU A 136 -18.87 50.37 66.75
C GLU A 136 -19.66 49.82 67.95
N LYS A 137 -20.12 50.71 68.85
CA LYS A 137 -20.75 50.32 70.12
C LYS A 137 -22.17 50.84 70.30
N SER A 138 -22.70 51.61 69.36
CA SER A 138 -24.00 52.26 69.55
C SER A 138 -24.71 52.60 68.26
N ILE A 139 -26.02 52.87 68.34
CA ILE A 139 -26.79 53.54 67.29
C ILE A 139 -27.22 54.90 67.82
N THR A 140 -26.87 55.96 67.08
CA THR A 140 -27.31 57.33 67.36
C THR A 140 -28.54 57.66 66.54
N LEU A 141 -29.61 58.03 67.23
CA LEU A 141 -30.86 58.53 66.66
C LEU A 141 -30.87 60.06 66.70
N ASN A 142 -31.24 60.68 65.58
CA ASN A 142 -31.41 62.13 65.48
C ASN A 142 -32.73 62.46 64.80
N TRP A 143 -33.42 63.49 65.30
CA TRP A 143 -34.61 64.05 64.67
C TRP A 143 -34.67 65.58 64.84
N LYS A 144 -35.54 66.24 64.08
CA LYS A 144 -35.73 67.69 64.21
C LYS A 144 -36.46 68.03 65.51
N LYS A 145 -35.89 68.96 66.30
CA LYS A 145 -36.55 69.49 67.51
C LYS A 145 -37.86 70.19 67.14
N LEU A 146 -38.95 69.83 67.80
CA LEU A 146 -40.26 70.45 67.67
C LEU A 146 -40.46 71.50 68.76
N ASN A 147 -40.82 72.73 68.40
CA ASN A 147 -40.96 73.85 69.34
C ASN A 147 -42.00 73.60 70.46
N GLN A 148 -43.03 72.81 70.17
CA GLN A 148 -44.12 72.53 71.10
C GLN A 148 -43.96 71.21 71.86
N ALA A 149 -42.87 70.46 71.60
CA ALA A 149 -42.55 69.24 72.32
C ALA A 149 -41.77 69.57 73.61
N VAL A 150 -42.19 68.96 74.71
CA VAL A 150 -41.50 69.02 76.02
C VAL A 150 -40.47 67.91 76.11
N LYS A 151 -40.85 66.69 75.72
CA LYS A 151 -39.98 65.50 75.73
C LYS A 151 -40.34 64.55 74.60
N TYR A 152 -39.50 63.54 74.38
CA TYR A 152 -39.64 62.51 73.37
C TYR A 152 -39.51 61.14 74.01
N LYS A 153 -40.32 60.19 73.54
CA LYS A 153 -40.30 58.79 73.96
C LYS A 153 -39.75 57.95 72.82
N ILE A 154 -38.70 57.18 73.08
CA ILE A 154 -38.03 56.29 72.13
C ILE A 154 -38.56 54.87 72.33
N ILE A 155 -38.90 54.23 71.22
CA ILE A 155 -39.37 52.85 71.15
C ILE A 155 -38.34 52.08 70.32
N ARG A 156 -37.92 50.91 70.80
CA ARG A 156 -37.01 49.99 70.08
C ARG A 156 -37.70 48.65 69.89
N ASN A 157 -37.77 48.18 68.64
CA ASN A 157 -38.42 46.93 68.27
C ASN A 157 -39.84 46.78 68.87
N GLY A 158 -40.60 47.88 68.90
CA GLY A 158 -41.98 47.93 69.42
C GLY A 158 -42.12 48.08 70.94
N ASN A 159 -41.02 48.10 71.71
CA ASN A 159 -41.05 48.27 73.16
C ASN A 159 -40.51 49.64 73.58
N ASP A 160 -41.08 50.20 74.64
CA ASP A 160 -40.61 51.45 75.25
C ASP A 160 -39.17 51.29 75.75
N LEU A 161 -38.26 52.14 75.26
CA LEU A 161 -36.85 52.09 75.62
C LEU A 161 -36.45 53.20 76.59
N PHE A 162 -36.74 54.46 76.23
CA PHE A 162 -36.23 55.63 76.97
C PHE A 162 -37.06 56.89 76.73
N GLU A 163 -36.99 57.88 77.63
CA GLU A 163 -37.55 59.22 77.43
C GLU A 163 -36.45 60.29 77.55
N THR A 164 -36.42 61.24 76.61
CA THR A 164 -35.42 62.31 76.57
C THR A 164 -36.04 63.68 76.32
N TYR A 165 -35.38 64.73 76.79
CA TYR A 165 -35.76 66.13 76.50
C TYR A 165 -35.01 66.70 75.29
N GLY A 166 -33.94 66.03 74.85
CA GLY A 166 -33.17 66.36 73.66
C GLY A 166 -33.82 65.83 72.39
N ASN A 167 -33.27 66.20 71.23
CA ASN A 167 -33.69 65.71 69.92
C ASN A 167 -32.75 64.63 69.34
N ALA A 168 -31.98 63.99 70.22
CA ALA A 168 -31.06 62.92 69.91
C ALA A 168 -31.02 61.89 71.04
N PHE A 169 -30.70 60.64 70.71
CA PHE A 169 -30.54 59.55 71.66
C PHE A 169 -29.47 58.57 71.17
N ILE A 170 -28.63 58.06 72.07
CA ILE A 170 -27.57 57.09 71.76
C ILE A 170 -27.92 55.79 72.49
N ASP A 171 -28.12 54.71 71.73
CA ASP A 171 -28.35 53.37 72.27
C ASP A 171 -27.06 52.55 72.22
N SER A 172 -26.45 52.29 73.38
CA SER A 172 -25.20 51.52 73.52
C SER A 172 -25.40 50.08 73.99
N SER A 173 -26.66 49.62 74.12
CA SER A 173 -27.01 48.30 74.68
C SER A 173 -27.14 47.22 73.60
N LEU A 174 -26.35 47.32 72.52
CA LEU A 174 -26.58 46.62 71.27
C LEU A 174 -25.53 45.53 71.00
N LEU A 175 -25.97 44.46 70.35
CA LEU A 175 -25.08 43.46 69.76
C LEU A 175 -24.66 43.89 68.33
N PRO A 176 -23.36 43.79 67.97
CA PRO A 176 -22.85 44.12 66.64
C PRO A 176 -23.55 43.37 65.50
N GLY A 177 -23.83 44.06 64.40
CA GLY A 177 -24.43 43.47 63.19
C GLY A 177 -25.90 43.03 63.31
N VAL A 178 -26.53 43.24 64.47
CA VAL A 178 -27.96 42.93 64.69
C VAL A 178 -28.82 44.13 64.33
N LYS A 179 -29.93 43.89 63.61
CA LYS A 179 -30.90 44.91 63.21
C LYS A 179 -31.75 45.38 64.39
N TYR A 180 -31.76 46.68 64.64
CA TYR A 180 -32.67 47.34 65.58
C TYR A 180 -33.45 48.44 64.87
N CYS A 181 -34.76 48.48 65.10
CA CYS A 181 -35.68 49.46 64.51
C CYS A 181 -36.22 50.39 65.58
N TYR A 182 -36.17 51.69 65.32
CA TYR A 182 -36.52 52.73 66.28
C TYR A 182 -37.66 53.60 65.79
N ASN A 183 -38.50 54.00 66.73
CA ASN A 183 -39.58 54.95 66.53
C ASN A 183 -39.55 55.97 67.67
N VAL A 184 -40.02 57.20 67.42
CA VAL A 184 -40.05 58.27 68.41
C VAL A 184 -41.43 58.92 68.46
N ILE A 185 -41.93 59.20 69.66
CA ILE A 185 -43.18 59.93 69.92
C ILE A 185 -42.83 61.22 70.66
N ALA A 186 -43.24 62.38 70.13
CA ALA A 186 -43.10 63.65 70.84
C ALA A 186 -44.27 63.89 71.82
N ILE A 187 -43.97 64.43 72.99
CA ILE A 187 -44.93 64.73 74.07
C ILE A 187 -44.81 66.22 74.39
N GLY A 188 -45.89 66.97 74.19
CA GLY A 188 -45.99 68.41 74.46
C GLY A 188 -46.51 68.74 75.85
N LYS A 189 -46.81 70.03 76.07
CA LYS A 189 -47.44 70.50 77.32
C LYS A 189 -48.74 69.74 77.58
N TYR A 190 -49.05 69.54 78.85
CA TYR A 190 -50.27 68.86 79.31
C TYR A 190 -50.40 67.42 78.81
N ASN A 191 -49.27 66.75 78.56
CA ASN A 191 -49.20 65.35 78.13
C ASN A 191 -49.86 65.07 76.76
N LEU A 192 -50.04 66.12 75.93
CA LEU A 192 -50.44 65.95 74.53
C LEU A 192 -49.38 65.14 73.78
N ARG A 193 -49.81 64.15 73.00
CA ARG A 193 -48.88 63.26 72.28
C ARG A 193 -48.98 63.46 70.78
N GLY A 194 -47.86 63.35 70.09
CA GLY A 194 -47.82 63.16 68.64
C GLY A 194 -48.19 61.73 68.23
N VAL A 195 -48.28 61.53 66.92
CA VAL A 195 -48.24 60.19 66.32
C VAL A 195 -46.81 59.63 66.40
N GLU A 196 -46.70 58.30 66.38
CA GLU A 196 -45.42 57.62 66.26
C GLU A 196 -44.75 57.96 64.93
N SER A 197 -43.42 58.14 64.94
CA SER A 197 -42.64 58.37 63.72
C SER A 197 -42.64 57.12 62.83
N GLU A 198 -42.23 57.30 61.57
CA GLU A 198 -41.79 56.17 60.75
C GLU A 198 -40.60 55.46 61.42
N SER A 199 -40.46 54.16 61.17
CA SER A 199 -39.41 53.35 61.77
C SER A 199 -38.07 53.55 61.05
N SER A 200 -37.00 53.79 61.81
CA SER A 200 -35.63 53.87 61.29
C SER A 200 -34.82 52.70 61.83
N CYS A 201 -34.34 51.82 60.95
CA CYS A 201 -33.60 50.62 61.33
C CYS A 201 -32.12 50.74 61.01
N ASN A 202 -31.25 50.32 61.94
CA ASN A 202 -29.81 50.22 61.73
C ASN A 202 -29.21 49.13 62.64
N SER A 203 -27.90 48.90 62.55
CA SER A 203 -27.12 48.02 63.45
C SER A 203 -25.90 48.78 63.97
N SER A 204 -25.35 48.38 65.13
CA SER A 204 -23.97 48.76 65.46
C SER A 204 -22.99 48.04 64.53
N LEU A 205 -21.84 48.68 64.26
CA LEU A 205 -20.86 48.16 63.31
C LEU A 205 -20.23 46.87 63.84
N THR A 206 -19.97 45.91 62.95
CA THR A 206 -19.21 44.70 63.27
C THR A 206 -17.72 45.02 63.41
N MET A 207 -17.01 44.21 64.21
CA MET A 207 -15.56 44.37 64.39
C MET A 207 -14.81 44.06 63.08
N ALA A 208 -13.62 44.64 62.95
CA ALA A 208 -12.73 44.32 61.85
C ALA A 208 -12.26 42.85 61.95
N PRO A 209 -12.23 42.10 60.83
CA PRO A 209 -11.60 40.78 60.76
C PRO A 209 -10.15 40.82 61.27
N LYS A 210 -9.75 39.77 61.99
CA LYS A 210 -8.41 39.62 62.61
C LYS A 210 -7.73 38.34 62.11
N ASN A 211 -6.43 38.24 62.40
CA ASN A 211 -5.60 37.07 62.08
C ASN A 211 -5.65 36.68 60.59
N ILE A 212 -5.53 37.70 59.73
CA ILE A 212 -5.45 37.49 58.28
C ILE A 212 -4.14 36.76 57.98
N LEU A 213 -4.27 35.59 57.36
CA LEU A 213 -3.19 34.77 56.83
C LEU A 213 -3.32 34.73 55.31
N GLY A 214 -2.19 34.61 54.62
CA GLY A 214 -2.15 34.45 53.18
C GLY A 214 -1.22 33.32 52.76
N ALA A 215 -1.64 32.54 51.77
CA ALA A 215 -0.82 31.53 51.11
C ALA A 215 -0.68 31.89 49.64
N VAL A 216 0.54 31.79 49.11
CA VAL A 216 0.85 32.07 47.71
C VAL A 216 1.11 30.79 46.96
N ASN A 217 0.34 30.56 45.89
CA ASN A 217 0.58 29.52 44.91
C ASN A 217 0.75 30.17 43.54
N GLU A 218 1.96 30.15 42.99
CA GLU A 218 2.33 30.91 41.78
C GLU A 218 2.00 32.41 41.91
N ASN A 219 1.06 32.91 41.11
CA ASN A 219 0.49 34.26 41.16
C ASN A 219 -0.89 34.33 41.84
N ASN A 220 -1.34 33.27 42.49
CA ASN A 220 -2.62 33.25 43.20
C ASN A 220 -2.41 33.42 44.70
N ILE A 221 -3.33 34.13 45.36
CA ILE A 221 -3.30 34.36 46.80
C ILE A 221 -4.59 33.85 47.42
N THR A 222 -4.44 32.95 48.39
CA THR A 222 -5.54 32.51 49.26
C THR A 222 -5.43 33.22 50.59
N LEU A 223 -6.44 34.00 50.97
CA LEU A 223 -6.55 34.67 52.25
C LEU A 223 -7.46 33.88 53.19
N LYS A 224 -7.12 33.85 54.47
CA LYS A 224 -7.94 33.26 55.53
C LYS A 224 -7.94 34.16 56.76
N TRP A 225 -9.06 34.29 57.46
CA TRP A 225 -9.17 35.12 58.66
C TRP A 225 -10.09 34.49 59.71
N ASP A 226 -10.22 35.14 60.86
CA ASP A 226 -11.12 34.69 61.93
C ASP A 226 -12.57 35.16 61.69
N LYS A 227 -13.52 34.32 62.09
CA LYS A 227 -14.96 34.63 62.03
C LYS A 227 -15.32 35.84 62.87
N VAL A 228 -16.03 36.80 62.28
CA VAL A 228 -16.55 37.99 62.95
C VAL A 228 -18.01 37.79 63.36
N ASN A 229 -18.32 38.06 64.64
CA ASN A 229 -19.69 37.96 65.15
C ASN A 229 -20.60 39.03 64.52
N GLY A 230 -21.79 38.61 64.06
CA GLY A 230 -22.75 39.48 63.35
C GLY A 230 -22.44 39.73 61.88
N ALA A 231 -21.33 39.20 61.35
CA ALA A 231 -21.01 39.23 59.92
C ALA A 231 -21.72 38.10 59.17
N GLN A 232 -22.34 38.44 58.05
CA GLN A 232 -22.97 37.50 57.12
C GLN A 232 -22.04 37.23 55.92
N GLU A 233 -21.36 38.26 55.44
CA GLU A 233 -20.41 38.20 54.32
C GLU A 233 -19.20 39.09 54.64
N TYR A 234 -18.16 39.02 53.80
CA TYR A 234 -16.96 39.82 53.90
C TYR A 234 -16.65 40.45 52.53
N ILE A 235 -16.44 41.77 52.54
CA ILE A 235 -15.92 42.51 51.39
C ILE A 235 -14.39 42.45 51.44
N VAL A 236 -13.79 41.86 50.42
CA VAL A 236 -12.34 41.82 50.27
C VAL A 236 -11.92 42.93 49.31
N LYS A 237 -10.99 43.78 49.77
CA LYS A 237 -10.44 44.89 49.00
C LYS A 237 -8.97 44.65 48.73
N ARG A 238 -8.57 44.64 47.46
CA ARG A 238 -7.17 44.58 47.01
C ARG A 238 -6.73 45.97 46.57
N ASN A 239 -5.65 46.48 47.17
CA ASN A 239 -5.12 47.83 46.90
C ASN A 239 -6.20 48.93 47.01
N GLY A 240 -7.14 48.77 47.94
CA GLY A 240 -8.24 49.71 48.18
C GLY A 240 -9.49 49.51 47.30
N LEU A 241 -9.46 48.62 46.30
CA LEU A 241 -10.59 48.33 45.41
C LEU A 241 -11.28 47.03 45.82
N ASN A 242 -12.61 47.01 45.80
CA ASN A 242 -13.39 45.79 46.05
C ASN A 242 -13.10 44.76 44.95
N VAL A 243 -12.59 43.58 45.34
CA VAL A 243 -12.30 42.48 44.41
C VAL A 243 -13.27 41.31 44.54
N GLY A 244 -13.98 41.22 45.67
CA GLY A 244 -15.01 40.19 45.83
C GLY A 244 -15.73 40.23 47.17
N LEU A 245 -16.79 39.43 47.22
CA LEU A 245 -17.49 39.07 48.45
C LEU A 245 -17.16 37.62 48.79
N SER A 246 -17.06 37.31 50.08
CA SER A 246 -16.97 35.94 50.58
C SER A 246 -17.98 35.72 51.70
N ASP A 247 -18.75 34.65 51.62
CA ASP A 247 -19.67 34.17 52.66
C ASP A 247 -18.95 33.30 53.72
N LEU A 248 -17.68 32.96 53.47
CA LEU A 248 -16.80 32.20 54.35
C LEU A 248 -15.56 33.00 54.76
N GLU A 249 -14.84 32.52 55.76
CA GLU A 249 -13.60 33.17 56.23
C GLU A 249 -12.37 32.84 55.37
N ILE A 250 -12.57 32.68 54.06
CA ILE A 250 -11.55 32.38 53.07
C ILE A 250 -11.85 33.11 51.76
N PHE A 251 -10.83 33.56 51.05
CA PHE A 251 -10.98 34.15 49.72
C PHE A 251 -9.80 33.78 48.84
N ASN A 252 -10.07 33.34 47.61
CA ASN A 252 -9.06 33.03 46.62
C ASN A 252 -9.05 34.15 45.59
N ASP A 253 -7.92 34.84 45.49
CA ASP A 253 -7.69 35.86 44.47
C ASP A 253 -6.72 35.29 43.43
N SER A 254 -7.22 35.10 42.20
CA SER A 254 -6.48 34.48 41.10
C SER A 254 -5.99 35.51 40.08
N ASP A 255 -5.10 35.06 39.18
CA ASP A 255 -4.67 35.81 37.99
C ASP A 255 -3.98 37.14 38.32
N LEU A 256 -3.21 37.17 39.40
CA LEU A 256 -2.45 38.35 39.79
C LEU A 256 -1.15 38.46 38.98
N GLU A 257 -0.49 39.61 39.08
CA GLU A 257 0.85 39.76 38.53
C GLU A 257 1.87 39.10 39.45
N TYR A 258 2.88 38.46 38.86
CA TYR A 258 4.01 37.86 39.57
C TYR A 258 4.94 38.94 40.16
N SER A 259 5.71 38.56 41.19
CA SER A 259 6.62 39.45 41.92
C SER A 259 5.98 40.75 42.43
N ARG A 260 4.64 40.78 42.55
CA ARG A 260 3.90 41.99 42.88
C ARG A 260 3.38 41.91 44.30
N LYS A 261 3.59 43.01 45.01
CA LYS A 261 3.07 43.24 46.34
C LYS A 261 1.60 43.67 46.26
N TYR A 262 0.75 43.00 47.01
CA TYR A 262 -0.66 43.31 47.15
C TYR A 262 -1.01 43.61 48.61
N PHE A 263 -1.91 44.57 48.79
CA PHE A 263 -2.44 44.94 50.10
C PHE A 263 -3.91 44.57 50.17
N TYR A 264 -4.25 43.65 51.07
CA TYR A 264 -5.62 43.20 51.27
C TYR A 264 -6.21 43.80 52.54
N SER A 265 -7.43 44.32 52.44
CA SER A 265 -8.21 44.72 53.61
C SER A 265 -9.59 44.11 53.53
N ILE A 266 -10.12 43.67 54.66
CA ILE A 266 -11.35 42.90 54.73
C ILE A 266 -12.31 43.64 55.64
N THR A 267 -13.54 43.84 55.15
CA THR A 267 -14.64 44.46 55.91
C THR A 267 -15.76 43.43 56.05
N SER A 268 -16.27 43.25 57.26
CA SER A 268 -17.46 42.43 57.47
C SER A 268 -18.72 43.16 57.02
N LEU A 269 -19.69 42.43 56.48
CA LEU A 269 -21.00 42.92 56.06
C LEU A 269 -22.08 42.25 56.89
N SER A 270 -22.93 43.02 57.56
CA SER A 270 -24.03 42.49 58.37
C SER A 270 -25.20 41.99 57.52
N SER A 271 -26.12 41.25 58.15
CA SER A 271 -27.34 40.71 57.50
C SER A 271 -28.27 41.75 56.85
N ILE A 272 -28.13 43.04 57.19
CA ILE A 272 -28.89 44.14 56.60
C ILE A 272 -28.07 45.01 55.65
N GLY A 273 -26.85 44.58 55.28
CA GLY A 273 -25.98 45.27 54.34
C GLY A 273 -25.20 46.45 54.92
N VAL A 274 -25.09 46.57 56.24
CA VAL A 274 -24.24 47.58 56.89
C VAL A 274 -22.80 47.07 56.94
N GLU A 275 -21.86 47.81 56.35
CA GLU A 275 -20.41 47.56 56.39
C GLU A 275 -19.85 47.84 57.80
N GLY A 276 -19.09 46.89 58.33
CA GLY A 276 -18.38 47.03 59.61
C GLY A 276 -17.05 47.78 59.50
N LEU A 277 -16.22 47.63 60.54
CA LEU A 277 -14.87 48.19 60.53
C LEU A 277 -13.97 47.41 59.55
N THR A 278 -13.10 48.13 58.83
CA THR A 278 -12.11 47.55 57.91
C THR A 278 -10.86 47.09 58.67
N SER A 279 -10.31 45.92 58.30
CA SER A 279 -9.03 45.44 58.84
C SER A 279 -7.86 46.36 58.49
N ALA A 280 -6.77 46.25 59.23
CA ALA A 280 -5.48 46.76 58.76
C ALA A 280 -5.10 46.09 57.42
N PRO A 281 -4.40 46.79 56.51
CA PRO A 281 -3.95 46.20 55.26
C PRO A 281 -2.95 45.07 55.53
N PHE A 282 -3.27 43.87 55.06
CA PHE A 282 -2.41 42.70 55.06
C PHE A 282 -1.57 42.69 53.78
N GLU A 283 -0.26 42.74 53.94
CA GLU A 283 0.70 42.74 52.84
C GLU A 283 1.12 41.30 52.50
N ILE A 284 1.09 40.96 51.21
CA ILE A 284 1.60 39.69 50.70
C ILE A 284 2.10 39.88 49.28
N THR A 285 3.17 39.19 48.92
CA THR A 285 3.83 39.30 47.61
C THR A 285 3.69 37.99 46.86
N THR A 286 3.22 38.03 45.61
CA THR A 286 3.16 36.86 44.73
C THR A 286 4.56 36.33 44.43
N ARG A 287 4.68 35.06 44.01
CA ARG A 287 5.99 34.48 43.67
C ARG A 287 6.54 35.16 42.43
N ALA A 288 7.85 35.06 42.24
CA ALA A 288 8.46 35.48 41.00
C ALA A 288 8.07 34.54 39.86
N TYR A 289 7.83 35.11 38.69
CA TYR A 289 7.56 34.34 37.49
C TYR A 289 8.84 33.61 37.09
N VAL A 290 8.75 32.29 36.97
CA VAL A 290 9.85 31.49 36.45
C VAL A 290 9.54 31.22 34.99
N GLU A 291 10.32 31.83 34.11
CA GLU A 291 10.12 31.69 32.67
C GLU A 291 10.47 30.26 32.23
N PRO A 292 9.80 29.70 31.21
CA PRO A 292 10.31 28.51 30.55
C PRO A 292 11.67 28.80 29.91
N PRO A 293 12.57 27.82 29.85
CA PRO A 293 13.82 27.95 29.11
C PRO A 293 13.57 28.09 27.61
N ALA A 294 14.42 28.87 26.93
CA ALA A 294 14.52 28.86 25.48
C ALA A 294 15.28 27.61 25.03
N LEU A 295 14.52 26.62 24.59
CA LEU A 295 15.05 25.34 24.12
C LEU A 295 15.57 25.46 22.68
N SER A 296 16.73 24.87 22.44
CA SER A 296 17.28 24.65 21.12
C SER A 296 17.94 23.27 21.07
N SER A 297 18.33 22.86 19.88
CA SER A 297 18.96 21.58 19.62
C SER A 297 20.17 21.74 18.72
N ILE A 298 21.21 20.97 19.01
CA ILE A 298 22.32 20.74 18.12
C ILE A 298 22.24 19.28 17.69
N ILE A 299 22.03 19.04 16.40
CA ILE A 299 22.04 17.70 15.84
C ILE A 299 23.48 17.20 15.83
N GLN A 300 23.76 16.12 16.57
CA GLN A 300 25.07 15.47 16.61
C GLN A 300 25.04 14.21 15.72
N GLN A 301 26.14 13.45 15.71
CA GLN A 301 26.28 12.30 14.81
C GLN A 301 25.39 11.11 15.21
N THR A 302 25.07 10.94 16.49
CA THR A 302 24.29 9.79 17.02
C THR A 302 23.20 10.19 18.00
N SER A 303 23.02 11.49 18.22
CA SER A 303 22.18 12.03 19.29
C SER A 303 21.72 13.44 18.93
N ILE A 304 20.65 13.89 19.58
CA ILE A 304 20.23 15.30 19.55
C ILE A 304 20.64 15.90 20.89
N LYS A 305 21.59 16.84 20.85
CA LYS A 305 21.99 17.59 22.05
C LYS A 305 21.06 18.77 22.21
N LEU A 306 20.19 18.68 23.19
CA LEU A 306 19.30 19.75 23.59
C LEU A 306 20.08 20.69 24.50
N ILE A 307 19.95 21.99 24.24
CA ILE A 307 20.55 23.06 25.02
C ILE A 307 19.51 24.12 25.31
N TRP A 308 19.62 24.75 26.46
CA TRP A 308 18.75 25.86 26.83
C TRP A 308 19.52 26.89 27.64
N ASN A 309 18.98 28.11 27.73
CA ASN A 309 19.55 29.12 28.60
C ASN A 309 19.32 28.74 30.07
N GLU A 310 20.25 29.18 30.93
CA GLU A 310 20.03 29.14 32.36
C GLU A 310 18.92 30.13 32.73
N VAL A 311 17.98 29.70 33.57
CA VAL A 311 16.91 30.51 34.13
C VAL A 311 17.26 30.79 35.59
N GLU A 312 17.44 32.06 35.96
CA GLU A 312 17.99 32.50 37.25
C GLU A 312 17.29 31.88 38.48
N LEU A 313 15.97 31.67 38.39
CA LEU A 313 15.15 31.15 39.50
C LEU A 313 14.96 29.62 39.46
N ALA A 314 15.47 28.95 38.43
CA ALA A 314 15.33 27.51 38.25
C ALA A 314 16.44 26.75 38.99
N VAL A 315 16.06 25.71 39.72
CA VAL A 315 16.97 24.75 40.39
C VAL A 315 17.19 23.51 39.53
N SER A 316 16.19 23.12 38.74
CA SER A 316 16.28 22.05 37.74
C SER A 316 15.27 22.25 36.62
N TYR A 317 15.28 21.37 35.63
CA TYR A 317 14.42 21.44 34.45
C TYR A 317 13.80 20.08 34.17
N ASN A 318 12.49 20.01 33.94
CA ASN A 318 11.88 18.79 33.41
C ASN A 318 11.89 18.86 31.88
N LEU A 319 12.41 17.82 31.25
CA LEU A 319 12.47 17.70 29.80
C LEU A 319 11.47 16.65 29.33
N TYR A 320 10.70 17.02 28.31
CA TYR A 320 9.65 16.21 27.71
C TYR A 320 9.98 15.91 26.25
N ARG A 321 9.70 14.68 25.81
CA ARG A 321 9.77 14.24 24.42
C ARG A 321 8.43 13.66 24.01
N ASP A 322 7.85 14.18 22.94
CA ASP A 322 6.56 13.74 22.38
C ASP A 322 5.43 13.70 23.41
N GLY A 323 5.48 14.60 24.40
CA GLY A 323 4.51 14.71 25.50
C GLY A 323 4.84 13.87 26.75
N GLY A 324 5.82 12.96 26.69
CA GLY A 324 6.28 12.17 27.83
C GLY A 324 7.48 12.80 28.53
N LEU A 325 7.49 12.78 29.87
CA LEU A 325 8.65 13.21 30.67
C LEU A 325 9.82 12.23 30.47
N ILE A 326 10.98 12.74 30.03
CA ILE A 326 12.20 11.93 29.85
C ILE A 326 13.24 12.13 30.96
N GLY A 327 13.17 13.22 31.73
CA GLY A 327 14.01 13.38 32.92
C GLY A 327 13.95 14.77 33.57
N ASN A 328 14.48 14.85 34.79
CA ASN A 328 14.74 16.10 35.51
C ASN A 328 16.26 16.37 35.52
N ILE A 329 16.68 17.54 35.04
CA ILE A 329 18.08 17.88 34.76
C ILE A 329 18.47 19.13 35.55
N ILE A 330 19.62 19.09 36.25
CA ILE A 330 20.17 20.24 36.99
C ILE A 330 21.06 21.13 36.09
N GLY A 331 21.61 20.55 35.01
CA GLY A 331 22.37 21.28 33.99
C GLY A 331 21.50 21.96 32.91
N ASN A 332 22.16 22.59 31.95
CA ASN A 332 21.54 23.33 30.84
C ASN A 332 21.65 22.61 29.48
N SER A 333 21.96 21.32 29.50
CA SER A 333 22.01 20.50 28.31
C SER A 333 21.65 19.05 28.60
N TYR A 334 21.07 18.38 27.61
CA TYR A 334 20.75 16.96 27.65
C TYR A 334 21.05 16.32 26.30
N GLU A 335 21.59 15.11 26.32
CA GLU A 335 21.89 14.36 25.11
C GLU A 335 20.87 13.24 24.94
N ASP A 336 19.99 13.38 23.94
CA ASP A 336 18.98 12.37 23.63
C ASP A 336 19.47 11.42 22.53
N ASN A 337 19.68 10.15 22.90
CA ASN A 337 20.04 9.06 21.99
C ASN A 337 18.78 8.50 21.32
N CYS A 338 18.28 9.21 20.31
CA CYS A 338 17.15 8.79 19.49
C CYS A 338 17.62 8.04 18.22
N TYR A 339 16.70 7.31 17.59
CA TYR A 339 16.98 6.69 16.30
C TYR A 339 16.93 7.74 15.18
N PRO A 340 17.87 7.72 14.21
CA PRO A 340 17.80 8.61 13.06
C PRO A 340 16.53 8.41 12.24
N GLY A 341 16.04 9.45 11.57
CA GLY A 341 14.90 9.37 10.63
C GLY A 341 13.52 9.61 11.24
N GLU A 342 13.41 9.75 12.56
CA GLU A 342 12.17 10.10 13.27
C GLU A 342 12.24 11.53 13.82
N THR A 343 11.18 12.32 13.61
CA THR A 343 11.08 13.65 14.20
C THR A 343 10.56 13.54 15.63
N HIS A 344 11.36 14.02 16.59
CA HIS A 344 10.93 14.13 17.99
C HIS A 344 10.70 15.59 18.36
N CYS A 345 9.66 15.83 19.14
CA CYS A 345 9.33 17.17 19.61
C CYS A 345 9.56 17.31 21.11
N TYR A 346 10.38 18.30 21.45
CA TYR A 346 10.85 18.52 22.80
C TYR A 346 10.22 19.78 23.40
N GLN A 347 9.96 19.69 24.70
CA GLN A 347 9.52 20.81 25.52
C GLN A 347 10.22 20.72 26.86
N ILE A 348 10.50 21.88 27.45
CA ILE A 348 11.21 21.95 28.72
C ILE A 348 10.52 22.96 29.64
N THR A 349 10.50 22.66 30.93
CA THR A 349 10.01 23.54 31.98
C THR A 349 11.13 23.83 32.96
N SER A 350 10.97 24.90 33.74
CA SER A 350 11.83 25.24 34.85
C SER A 350 11.17 24.86 36.16
N ILE A 351 11.93 24.26 37.06
CA ILE A 351 11.51 23.92 38.42
C ILE A 351 12.19 24.88 39.38
N ASP A 352 11.39 25.63 40.15
CA ASP A 352 11.91 26.58 41.14
C ASP A 352 12.32 25.88 42.46
N LYS A 353 12.91 26.65 43.39
CA LYS A 353 13.30 26.13 44.71
C LYS A 353 12.14 25.64 45.60
N TYR A 354 10.89 25.89 45.19
CA TYR A 354 9.68 25.45 45.87
C TYR A 354 9.04 24.25 45.15
N ASN A 355 9.74 23.66 44.17
CA ASN A 355 9.29 22.53 43.37
C ASN A 355 8.00 22.83 42.56
N VAL A 356 7.84 24.08 42.13
CA VAL A 356 6.78 24.50 41.21
C VAL A 356 7.33 24.54 39.80
N GLU A 357 6.55 23.99 38.87
CA GLU A 357 6.90 23.87 37.47
C GLU A 357 6.34 25.04 36.66
N SER A 358 7.18 25.65 35.81
CA SER A 358 6.73 26.68 34.87
C SER A 358 5.87 26.08 33.75
N VAL A 359 5.23 26.95 32.96
CA VAL A 359 4.60 26.53 31.70
C VAL A 359 5.63 25.87 30.78
N LEU A 360 5.18 24.98 29.89
CA LEU A 360 6.04 24.37 28.88
C LEU A 360 6.66 25.43 27.97
N SER A 361 7.93 25.25 27.61
CA SER A 361 8.53 25.97 26.50
C SER A 361 7.74 25.77 25.20
N GLY A 362 8.02 26.62 24.21
CA GLY A 362 7.62 26.36 22.83
C GLY A 362 8.04 24.95 22.40
N LYS A 363 7.21 24.32 21.56
CA LYS A 363 7.48 23.00 21.01
C LYS A 363 8.65 23.09 20.03
N HIS A 364 9.78 22.51 20.40
CA HIS A 364 10.99 22.47 19.58
C HIS A 364 11.13 21.09 18.96
N CYS A 365 10.76 20.96 17.69
CA CYS A 365 10.89 19.68 16.97
C CYS A 365 12.24 19.59 16.29
N SER A 366 12.88 18.44 16.43
CA SER A 366 14.17 18.18 15.84
C SER A 366 14.26 16.72 15.43
N LYS A 367 14.90 16.50 14.30
CA LYS A 367 15.07 15.21 13.68
C LYS A 367 16.54 14.89 13.64
N LEU A 368 16.90 13.69 14.10
CA LEU A 368 18.26 13.20 13.92
C LEU A 368 18.40 12.76 12.46
N ASN A 369 19.22 13.49 11.71
CA ASN A 369 19.38 13.24 10.28
C ASN A 369 19.93 11.84 10.03
N LEU A 370 19.40 11.19 8.99
CA LEU A 370 19.98 9.95 8.48
C LEU A 370 21.46 10.16 8.15
N LYS A 371 22.30 9.24 8.60
CA LYS A 371 23.68 9.17 8.12
C LYS A 371 23.68 8.79 6.63
N SER A 372 24.59 9.38 5.86
CA SER A 372 24.84 8.89 4.51
C SER A 372 25.18 7.40 4.56
N PRO A 373 24.65 6.58 3.64
CA PRO A 373 25.06 5.20 3.49
C PRO A 373 26.59 5.10 3.39
N THR A 374 27.19 4.27 4.24
CA THR A 374 28.64 4.05 4.28
C THR A 374 28.99 2.69 3.70
N SER A 375 30.29 2.52 3.43
CA SER A 375 30.81 1.28 2.86
C SER A 375 30.09 0.89 1.57
N LEU A 376 29.68 1.90 0.78
CA LEU A 376 29.21 1.65 -0.57
C LEU A 376 30.35 0.94 -1.29
N ASN A 377 30.09 -0.29 -1.68
CA ASN A 377 30.99 -1.09 -2.45
C ASN A 377 30.32 -1.34 -3.78
N VAL A 378 31.05 -1.04 -4.85
CA VAL A 378 30.60 -1.30 -6.20
C VAL A 378 31.52 -2.34 -6.76
N ILE A 379 31.03 -3.57 -6.84
CA ILE A 379 31.76 -4.67 -7.44
C ILE A 379 31.38 -4.71 -8.91
N GLY A 380 32.38 -4.44 -9.74
CA GLY A 380 32.33 -4.61 -11.19
C GLY A 380 31.91 -6.04 -11.55
N GLY A 381 30.77 -6.15 -12.21
CA GLY A 381 30.32 -7.35 -12.89
C GLY A 381 30.56 -7.26 -14.39
N ILE A 382 30.06 -8.26 -15.11
CA ILE A 382 30.03 -8.25 -16.58
C ILE A 382 28.80 -7.44 -16.98
N LYS A 383 28.99 -6.29 -17.63
CA LYS A 383 27.92 -5.34 -18.04
C LYS A 383 26.95 -4.97 -16.93
N SER A 384 27.40 -5.08 -15.70
CA SER A 384 26.58 -4.85 -14.53
C SER A 384 27.48 -4.43 -13.40
N ASN A 385 26.93 -3.67 -12.48
CA ASN A 385 27.60 -3.34 -11.25
C ASN A 385 26.70 -3.78 -10.11
N ARG A 386 27.27 -4.59 -9.21
CA ARG A 386 26.58 -4.96 -7.97
C ARG A 386 26.99 -3.97 -6.90
N LEU A 387 26.02 -3.19 -6.47
CA LEU A 387 26.18 -2.26 -5.37
C LEU A 387 25.75 -2.97 -4.08
N SER A 388 26.57 -2.83 -3.05
CA SER A 388 26.20 -3.17 -1.68
C SER A 388 26.66 -2.07 -0.75
N TRP A 389 25.89 -1.81 0.30
CA TRP A 389 26.23 -0.81 1.31
C TRP A 389 25.82 -1.29 2.68
N ALA A 390 26.39 -0.67 3.71
CA ALA A 390 25.95 -0.93 5.07
C ALA A 390 24.54 -0.35 5.28
N GLY A 391 23.68 -1.11 5.95
CA GLY A 391 22.34 -0.63 6.31
C GLY A 391 22.42 0.61 7.19
N VAL A 392 21.69 1.65 6.83
CA VAL A 392 21.53 2.88 7.60
C VAL A 392 20.36 2.71 8.56
N GLN A 393 20.63 2.83 9.85
CA GLN A 393 19.60 2.82 10.88
C GLN A 393 18.62 3.97 10.68
N GLY A 394 17.32 3.68 10.64
CA GLY A 394 16.27 4.66 10.37
C GLY A 394 15.89 4.84 8.89
N ALA A 395 16.65 4.26 7.96
CA ALA A 395 16.31 4.35 6.54
C ALA A 395 15.15 3.39 6.20
N PHE A 396 14.10 3.92 5.58
CA PHE A 396 12.92 3.17 5.12
C PHE A 396 13.14 2.56 3.73
N GLU A 397 13.75 3.33 2.82
CA GLU A 397 14.18 2.87 1.50
C GLU A 397 15.47 3.60 1.06
N TYR A 398 16.12 3.09 0.02
CA TYR A 398 17.31 3.67 -0.59
C TYR A 398 17.03 4.07 -2.03
N LEU A 399 17.46 5.26 -2.40
CA LEU A 399 17.46 5.78 -3.76
C LEU A 399 18.85 5.61 -4.36
N ILE A 400 18.91 5.01 -5.55
CA ILE A 400 20.17 4.73 -6.25
C ILE A 400 20.29 5.68 -7.43
N PHE A 401 21.46 6.31 -7.54
CA PHE A 401 21.76 7.23 -8.62
C PHE A 401 23.08 6.88 -9.30
N LYS A 402 23.13 7.15 -10.60
CA LYS A 402 24.37 7.20 -11.39
C LYS A 402 24.92 8.62 -11.34
N SER A 403 26.20 8.78 -11.00
CA SER A 403 26.91 10.05 -11.05
C SER A 403 27.51 10.23 -12.46
N ILE A 404 27.15 11.33 -13.12
CA ILE A 404 27.49 11.64 -14.53
C ILE A 404 28.56 12.75 -14.63
N GLY A 405 28.95 13.34 -13.50
CA GLY A 405 29.91 14.45 -13.41
C GLY A 405 30.13 14.87 -11.95
N GLN A 406 30.95 15.89 -11.70
CA GLN A 406 31.30 16.29 -10.33
C GLN A 406 30.07 16.61 -9.43
N ASP A 407 28.96 17.10 -10.00
CA ASP A 407 27.75 17.46 -9.24
C ASP A 407 26.41 17.00 -9.90
N SER A 408 26.44 16.14 -10.92
CA SER A 408 25.23 15.71 -11.63
C SER A 408 24.89 14.24 -11.39
N THR A 409 23.68 13.96 -10.92
CA THR A 409 23.17 12.61 -10.67
C THR A 409 21.94 12.27 -11.52
N LEU A 410 21.82 11.01 -11.93
CA LEU A 410 20.68 10.44 -12.64
C LEU A 410 20.04 9.37 -11.76
N TYR A 411 18.74 9.53 -11.47
CA TYR A 411 17.99 8.55 -10.70
C TYR A 411 17.82 7.24 -11.49
N LEU A 412 18.17 6.12 -10.87
CA LEU A 412 18.03 4.78 -11.46
C LEU A 412 16.80 4.06 -10.91
N ASN A 413 16.77 3.83 -9.60
CA ASN A 413 15.71 3.05 -8.95
C ASN A 413 15.67 3.29 -7.43
N LYS A 414 14.69 2.67 -6.76
CA LYS A 414 14.59 2.62 -5.30
C LYS A 414 14.40 1.18 -4.79
N THR A 415 14.91 0.91 -3.60
CA THR A 415 14.83 -0.44 -2.98
C THR A 415 14.83 -0.35 -1.46
N LYS A 416 14.21 -1.33 -0.80
CA LYS A 416 14.30 -1.51 0.67
C LYS A 416 15.50 -2.35 1.10
N ASN A 417 16.13 -3.06 0.16
CA ASN A 417 17.30 -3.89 0.43
C ASN A 417 18.57 -3.03 0.47
N THR A 418 19.63 -3.52 1.11
CA THR A 418 20.95 -2.86 1.15
C THR A 418 21.87 -3.29 0.00
N SER A 419 21.27 -3.73 -1.10
CA SER A 419 21.95 -4.12 -2.32
C SER A 419 21.08 -3.80 -3.54
N PHE A 420 21.75 -3.48 -4.63
CA PHE A 420 21.14 -3.20 -5.91
C PHE A 420 22.03 -3.72 -7.03
N LEU A 421 21.40 -4.25 -8.09
CA LEU A 421 22.09 -4.72 -9.28
C LEU A 421 21.70 -3.81 -10.44
N ASP A 422 22.66 -3.02 -10.91
CA ASP A 422 22.52 -2.22 -12.13
C ASP A 422 22.97 -3.07 -13.31
N ASN A 423 22.07 -3.34 -14.25
CA ASN A 423 22.29 -4.21 -15.41
C ASN A 423 22.36 -3.40 -16.71
N ASP A 424 22.68 -4.06 -17.82
CA ASP A 424 22.68 -3.47 -19.17
C ASP A 424 23.68 -2.32 -19.36
N LEU A 425 24.84 -2.42 -18.72
CA LEU A 425 25.94 -1.46 -18.80
C LEU A 425 26.95 -1.82 -19.91
N GLY A 426 27.83 -0.87 -20.25
CA GLY A 426 28.96 -1.09 -21.15
C GLY A 426 30.14 -1.82 -20.50
N TYR A 427 31.32 -1.74 -21.13
CA TYR A 427 32.53 -2.48 -20.74
C TYR A 427 33.73 -1.59 -20.53
N ASN A 428 34.54 -1.90 -19.50
CA ASN A 428 35.59 -0.98 -19.04
C ASN A 428 35.05 0.46 -18.90
N GLU A 429 33.77 0.57 -18.58
CA GLU A 429 33.10 1.83 -18.37
C GLU A 429 33.07 2.06 -16.88
N ASP A 430 33.63 3.21 -16.50
CA ASP A 430 33.50 3.70 -15.15
C ASP A 430 32.07 4.17 -14.94
N HIS A 431 31.42 3.53 -13.97
CA HIS A 431 30.13 3.98 -13.50
C HIS A 431 30.25 4.29 -12.03
N CYS A 432 30.11 5.58 -11.76
CA CYS A 432 30.14 6.13 -10.44
C CYS A 432 28.73 6.13 -9.88
N TYR A 433 28.56 5.57 -8.69
CA TYR A 433 27.27 5.51 -8.02
C TYR A 433 27.30 6.29 -6.73
N VAL A 434 26.13 6.83 -6.40
CA VAL A 434 25.84 7.32 -5.06
C VAL A 434 24.53 6.73 -4.61
N VAL A 435 24.46 6.38 -3.33
CA VAL A 435 23.25 5.89 -2.70
C VAL A 435 22.82 6.90 -1.67
N GLN A 436 21.53 7.15 -1.61
CA GLN A 436 20.91 8.05 -0.65
C GLN A 436 19.85 7.28 0.13
N GLY A 437 19.91 7.32 1.45
CA GLY A 437 18.84 6.79 2.31
C GLY A 437 17.67 7.76 2.35
N TYR A 438 16.47 7.22 2.50
CA TYR A 438 15.22 7.96 2.60
C TYR A 438 14.44 7.41 3.80
N ASP A 439 14.05 8.28 4.74
CA ASP A 439 13.25 7.85 5.91
C ASP A 439 11.74 7.79 5.58
N SER A 440 10.94 7.36 6.54
CA SER A 440 9.49 7.20 6.38
C SER A 440 8.72 8.52 6.27
N GLU A 441 9.29 9.63 6.72
CA GLU A 441 8.68 10.98 6.65
C GLU A 441 9.05 11.70 5.35
N GLY A 442 10.11 11.23 4.70
CA GLY A 442 10.49 11.56 3.35
C GLY A 442 11.69 12.46 3.20
N ASP A 443 12.46 12.61 4.28
CA ASP A 443 13.74 13.30 4.24
C ASP A 443 14.84 12.37 3.73
N LYS A 444 15.80 12.99 3.05
CA LYS A 444 16.90 12.32 2.39
C LYS A 444 18.16 12.47 3.22
N SER A 445 18.94 11.39 3.35
CA SER A 445 20.31 11.49 3.86
C SER A 445 21.19 12.30 2.89
N GLY A 446 22.41 12.62 3.30
CA GLY A 446 23.45 12.93 2.31
C GLY A 446 23.69 11.74 1.37
N PHE A 447 24.27 12.00 0.20
CA PHE A 447 24.79 10.94 -0.64
C PHE A 447 25.90 10.19 0.10
N SER A 448 26.03 8.88 -0.16
CA SER A 448 27.27 8.16 0.10
C SER A 448 28.44 8.84 -0.60
N ASN A 449 29.67 8.48 -0.23
CA ASN A 449 30.81 8.78 -1.10
C ASN A 449 30.54 8.22 -2.50
N ILE A 450 30.97 8.98 -3.52
CA ILE A 450 30.96 8.50 -4.89
C ILE A 450 31.91 7.32 -4.95
N VAL A 451 31.39 6.15 -5.31
CA VAL A 451 32.20 4.97 -5.54
C VAL A 451 31.97 4.56 -6.98
N CYS A 452 33.07 4.57 -7.72
CA CYS A 452 33.08 4.12 -9.09
C CYS A 452 33.40 2.64 -9.10
N GLY A 453 32.48 1.86 -9.64
CA GLY A 453 32.80 0.53 -10.13
C GLY A 453 33.11 0.68 -11.61
N THR A 454 34.33 0.34 -11.99
CA THR A 454 34.61 0.03 -13.38
C THR A 454 33.93 -1.29 -13.65
N THR A 455 32.97 -1.30 -14.57
CA THR A 455 32.55 -2.56 -15.17
C THR A 455 33.80 -3.26 -15.65
N ASN A 456 33.92 -4.55 -15.35
CA ASN A 456 35.17 -5.24 -15.57
C ASN A 456 35.64 -5.04 -17.02
N ASN A 457 36.97 -4.94 -17.20
CA ASN A 457 37.54 -4.85 -18.53
C ASN A 457 36.88 -5.89 -19.41
N PRO A 458 36.52 -5.54 -20.65
CA PRO A 458 35.96 -6.54 -21.51
C PRO A 458 36.90 -7.74 -21.53
N PRO A 459 36.31 -8.93 -21.63
CA PRO A 459 37.14 -10.10 -21.75
C PRO A 459 38.10 -9.92 -22.94
N LEU A 460 39.37 -10.25 -22.71
CA LEU A 460 40.42 -10.18 -23.71
C LEU A 460 40.86 -11.61 -23.98
N LEU A 461 40.21 -12.19 -24.98
CA LEU A 461 40.43 -13.55 -25.38
C LEU A 461 41.68 -13.60 -26.25
N LYS A 462 42.69 -14.40 -25.86
CA LYS A 462 43.88 -14.67 -26.67
C LYS A 462 44.02 -16.16 -26.94
N ILE A 463 44.41 -16.48 -28.16
CA ILE A 463 44.63 -17.85 -28.63
C ILE A 463 46.15 -18.06 -28.72
N LYS A 464 46.70 -18.93 -27.87
CA LYS A 464 48.17 -19.07 -27.69
C LYS A 464 48.80 -20.21 -28.48
N ASN A 465 48.06 -21.29 -28.74
CA ASN A 465 48.58 -22.50 -29.38
C ASN A 465 47.48 -23.27 -30.16
N PHE A 466 47.85 -24.01 -31.21
CA PHE A 466 47.00 -24.81 -32.11
C PHE A 466 47.64 -26.19 -32.37
N LYS A 467 46.84 -27.27 -32.38
CA LYS A 467 47.27 -28.60 -32.80
C LYS A 467 46.14 -29.33 -33.52
N LEU A 468 46.39 -29.82 -34.75
CA LEU A 468 45.52 -30.81 -35.43
C LEU A 468 45.81 -32.21 -34.88
N ILE A 469 44.74 -32.92 -34.51
CA ILE A 469 44.75 -34.28 -33.96
C ILE A 469 43.75 -35.07 -34.78
N ASP A 470 44.13 -35.49 -35.99
CA ASP A 470 43.33 -36.32 -36.88
C ASP A 470 43.21 -37.77 -36.41
N ASP A 471 42.17 -38.43 -36.85
CA ASP A 471 41.78 -39.76 -36.39
C ASP A 471 42.76 -40.84 -36.92
N SER A 472 43.48 -40.61 -38.04
CA SER A 472 44.59 -41.48 -38.48
C SER A 472 45.97 -41.05 -37.95
N GLN A 473 46.01 -39.95 -37.19
CA GLN A 473 47.15 -39.28 -36.58
C GLN A 473 48.27 -38.87 -37.57
N ASN A 474 47.94 -38.64 -38.85
CA ASN A 474 48.87 -38.33 -39.92
C ASN A 474 48.98 -36.82 -40.25
N SER A 475 48.18 -35.99 -39.57
CA SER A 475 48.05 -34.53 -39.72
C SER A 475 47.56 -34.04 -41.09
N ILE A 476 46.87 -34.90 -41.84
CA ILE A 476 46.14 -34.68 -43.11
C ILE A 476 44.71 -35.21 -42.90
N LEU A 477 43.75 -34.82 -43.73
CA LEU A 477 42.34 -35.07 -43.52
C LEU A 477 41.62 -35.51 -44.82
N GLU A 478 41.49 -36.81 -45.04
CA GLU A 478 40.94 -37.50 -46.23
C GLU A 478 39.40 -37.61 -46.30
N SER A 479 38.85 -38.11 -47.41
CA SER A 479 37.40 -38.21 -47.65
C SER A 479 36.70 -38.98 -46.56
N GLU A 480 36.01 -38.25 -45.69
CA GLU A 480 35.35 -38.69 -44.45
C GLU A 480 36.21 -38.82 -43.18
N GLU A 481 37.43 -38.32 -43.18
CA GLU A 481 38.39 -38.44 -42.07
C GLU A 481 38.24 -37.32 -41.04
N ASN A 482 38.06 -37.67 -39.76
CA ASN A 482 37.92 -36.72 -38.65
C ASN A 482 39.26 -36.37 -37.98
N GLY A 483 39.22 -35.42 -37.07
CA GLY A 483 40.33 -34.86 -36.35
C GLY A 483 39.91 -33.80 -35.38
N LYS A 484 40.84 -33.22 -34.61
CA LYS A 484 40.59 -32.19 -33.60
C LYS A 484 41.69 -31.15 -33.64
N LEU A 485 41.29 -29.95 -34.01
CA LEU A 485 42.06 -28.73 -33.89
C LEU A 485 41.96 -28.23 -32.45
N ARG A 486 42.87 -28.65 -31.58
CA ARG A 486 42.97 -28.19 -30.19
C ARG A 486 43.60 -26.80 -30.15
N PHE A 487 42.89 -25.81 -29.62
CA PHE A 487 43.39 -24.48 -29.34
C PHE A 487 43.37 -24.20 -27.84
N ALA A 488 44.38 -23.50 -27.34
CA ALA A 488 44.39 -23.00 -25.97
C ALA A 488 43.92 -21.54 -25.96
N ILE A 489 42.79 -21.28 -25.30
CA ILE A 489 42.17 -19.96 -25.25
C ILE A 489 42.25 -19.47 -23.83
N LEU A 490 42.99 -18.39 -23.67
CA LEU A 490 43.25 -17.76 -22.41
C LEU A 490 42.50 -16.44 -22.39
N ASN A 491 41.74 -16.22 -21.34
CA ASN A 491 41.17 -14.92 -21.07
C ASN A 491 42.16 -14.12 -20.20
N GLU A 492 43.00 -13.32 -20.85
CA GLU A 492 43.92 -12.37 -20.17
C GLU A 492 43.21 -11.04 -19.84
N GLY A 493 41.89 -10.95 -20.08
CA GLY A 493 41.08 -9.77 -19.79
C GLY A 493 40.52 -9.77 -18.38
N GLY A 494 39.96 -8.64 -17.96
CA GLY A 494 39.53 -8.45 -16.57
C GLY A 494 38.15 -8.99 -16.22
N SER A 495 37.40 -9.55 -17.18
CA SER A 495 36.06 -10.13 -16.98
C SER A 495 36.04 -11.59 -17.39
N PRO A 496 35.28 -12.46 -16.71
CA PRO A 496 34.89 -13.72 -17.29
C PRO A 496 34.11 -13.47 -18.58
N SER A 497 34.54 -14.11 -19.64
CA SER A 497 33.80 -14.04 -20.89
C SER A 497 32.86 -15.22 -20.94
N LYS A 498 31.59 -14.94 -21.16
CA LYS A 498 30.56 -15.97 -21.22
C LYS A 498 30.09 -16.14 -22.64
N ASN A 499 29.69 -17.36 -22.93
CA ASN A 499 29.23 -17.72 -24.27
C ASN A 499 30.25 -17.24 -25.32
N ILE A 500 31.53 -17.50 -25.06
CA ILE A 500 32.61 -17.13 -25.97
C ILE A 500 32.45 -17.99 -27.19
N VAL A 501 31.98 -17.37 -28.24
CA VAL A 501 31.98 -17.80 -29.62
C VAL A 501 33.42 -17.74 -30.16
N VAL A 502 34.20 -18.79 -29.91
CA VAL A 502 35.50 -18.97 -30.55
C VAL A 502 35.29 -19.44 -31.96
N LYS A 503 35.47 -18.57 -32.95
CA LYS A 503 35.20 -18.83 -34.35
C LYS A 503 36.47 -19.02 -35.18
N ILE A 504 36.66 -20.19 -35.79
CA ILE A 504 37.58 -20.45 -36.90
C ILE A 504 36.93 -19.99 -38.20
N GLU A 505 37.61 -19.16 -38.97
CA GLU A 505 37.26 -18.74 -40.31
C GLU A 505 38.31 -19.22 -41.33
N ASN A 506 37.88 -19.65 -42.51
CA ASN A 506 38.77 -20.08 -43.58
C ASN A 506 39.24 -18.88 -44.39
N ASN A 507 40.55 -18.65 -44.49
CA ASN A 507 41.13 -17.65 -45.39
C ASN A 507 41.27 -18.16 -46.84
N SER A 508 41.19 -19.48 -47.08
CA SER A 508 41.24 -20.09 -48.41
C SER A 508 39.83 -20.28 -48.98
N PHE A 509 39.51 -19.60 -50.08
CA PHE A 509 38.22 -19.67 -50.76
C PHE A 509 38.13 -20.86 -51.73
N GLY A 510 37.37 -21.89 -51.37
CA GLY A 510 37.04 -23.05 -52.21
C GLY A 510 36.92 -24.29 -51.33
N ASN A 511 35.88 -25.14 -51.55
CA ASN A 511 35.46 -26.22 -50.65
C ASN A 511 36.64 -26.81 -49.87
N SER A 512 36.85 -26.27 -48.67
CA SER A 512 37.38 -27.03 -47.57
C SER A 512 36.31 -28.05 -47.36
N PHE A 513 36.42 -29.19 -48.03
CA PHE A 513 35.63 -30.34 -47.65
C PHE A 513 36.25 -30.91 -46.38
N LEU A 514 36.52 -30.00 -45.44
CA LEU A 514 36.87 -30.12 -44.06
C LEU A 514 35.84 -29.33 -43.28
N GLN A 515 35.08 -30.05 -42.51
CA GLN A 515 34.24 -29.59 -41.45
C GLN A 515 35.06 -29.52 -40.18
N TYR A 516 35.80 -28.45 -40.03
CA TYR A 516 36.25 -28.05 -38.72
C TYR A 516 35.08 -27.45 -37.98
N ASP A 517 35.04 -27.68 -36.68
CA ASP A 517 34.27 -26.86 -35.79
C ASP A 517 34.79 -25.46 -36.07
N SER A 518 33.91 -24.65 -36.63
CA SER A 518 34.24 -23.29 -36.96
C SER A 518 33.94 -22.38 -35.81
N LEU A 519 33.28 -22.87 -34.76
CA LEU A 519 32.76 -22.08 -33.67
C LEU A 519 32.62 -22.96 -32.44
N LYS A 520 33.23 -22.58 -31.34
CA LYS A 520 33.07 -23.24 -30.07
C LYS A 520 32.64 -22.24 -29.05
N LEU A 521 31.54 -22.59 -28.37
CA LEU A 521 31.06 -21.87 -27.23
C LEU A 521 31.79 -22.35 -26.01
N ILE A 522 32.55 -21.44 -25.42
CA ILE A 522 33.03 -21.66 -24.07
C ILE A 522 32.04 -20.94 -23.16
N GLU A 523 31.29 -21.74 -22.40
CA GLU A 523 30.22 -21.24 -21.51
C GLU A 523 30.72 -20.09 -20.63
N ALA A 524 31.91 -20.27 -20.07
CA ALA A 524 32.67 -19.22 -19.42
C ALA A 524 34.16 -19.54 -19.45
N ILE A 525 35.01 -18.55 -19.73
CA ILE A 525 36.41 -18.58 -19.31
C ILE A 525 36.58 -17.50 -18.25
N ASN A 526 36.94 -17.91 -17.03
CA ASN A 526 37.26 -16.97 -15.96
C ASN A 526 38.56 -16.22 -16.24
N VAL A 527 38.82 -15.15 -15.50
CA VAL A 527 40.06 -14.37 -15.62
C VAL A 527 41.27 -15.28 -15.35
N ASP A 528 42.30 -15.19 -16.19
CA ASP A 528 43.53 -16.00 -16.17
C ASP A 528 43.32 -17.51 -16.33
N GLU A 529 42.10 -17.94 -16.66
CA GLU A 529 41.79 -19.33 -16.98
C GLU A 529 42.12 -19.60 -18.46
N ALA A 530 42.93 -20.64 -18.70
CA ALA A 530 43.12 -21.17 -20.03
C ALA A 530 42.20 -22.37 -20.23
N LYS A 531 41.31 -22.31 -21.22
CA LYS A 531 40.54 -23.48 -21.65
C LYS A 531 41.06 -23.97 -22.98
N TYR A 532 41.41 -25.25 -23.00
CA TYR A 532 41.64 -25.95 -24.25
C TYR A 532 40.30 -26.22 -24.89
N ILE A 533 40.20 -25.86 -26.15
CA ILE A 533 39.03 -26.11 -26.94
C ILE A 533 39.44 -26.91 -28.16
N ASP A 534 38.80 -28.04 -28.34
CA ASP A 534 38.98 -28.86 -29.52
C ASP A 534 37.91 -28.49 -30.51
N PHE A 535 38.38 -28.11 -31.69
CA PHE A 535 37.55 -27.95 -32.85
C PHE A 535 37.75 -29.16 -33.74
N ILE A 536 36.82 -30.10 -33.63
CA ILE A 536 36.78 -31.30 -34.44
C ILE A 536 36.83 -30.90 -35.90
N VAL A 537 37.82 -31.36 -36.67
CA VAL A 537 37.87 -31.19 -38.11
C VAL A 537 37.64 -32.48 -38.83
N LYS A 538 36.74 -32.52 -39.80
CA LYS A 538 36.43 -33.69 -40.59
C LYS A 538 36.46 -33.43 -42.06
N ALA A 539 37.25 -34.16 -42.81
CA ALA A 539 37.22 -34.13 -44.24
C ALA A 539 36.02 -34.90 -44.82
N ASP A 540 35.42 -34.50 -45.94
CA ASP A 540 34.14 -35.06 -46.47
C ASP A 540 34.35 -36.05 -47.63
N LEU A 541 33.41 -36.98 -47.93
CA LEU A 541 33.51 -38.04 -48.98
C LEU A 541 33.85 -37.55 -50.39
N LYS A 542 33.77 -36.24 -50.58
CA LYS A 542 33.94 -35.44 -51.78
C LYS A 542 35.17 -34.52 -51.72
N VAL A 543 36.01 -34.66 -50.68
CA VAL A 543 37.09 -33.74 -50.27
C VAL A 543 38.26 -33.46 -51.19
N LYS A 544 38.18 -32.51 -52.11
CA LYS A 544 39.28 -32.25 -53.05
C LYS A 544 40.62 -32.10 -52.35
N THR A 545 41.55 -32.94 -52.76
CA THR A 545 42.87 -33.02 -52.16
C THR A 545 43.56 -31.65 -52.13
N GLY A 546 44.01 -31.15 -50.96
CA GLY A 546 44.73 -29.86 -50.87
C GLY A 546 44.84 -29.20 -49.47
N ASP A 547 45.60 -28.09 -49.37
CA ASP A 547 45.92 -27.37 -48.13
C ASP A 547 45.06 -26.11 -47.94
N LEU A 548 44.53 -25.91 -46.73
CA LEU A 548 43.52 -24.91 -46.43
C LEU A 548 43.95 -24.05 -45.23
N LYS A 549 43.95 -22.73 -45.41
CA LYS A 549 44.42 -21.77 -44.41
C LYS A 549 43.25 -21.20 -43.66
N PHE A 550 43.33 -21.19 -42.34
CA PHE A 550 42.30 -20.69 -41.45
C PHE A 550 42.85 -19.60 -40.56
N GLN A 551 41.96 -18.80 -40.01
CA GLN A 551 42.21 -17.97 -38.85
C GLN A 551 41.19 -18.30 -37.78
N ILE A 552 41.48 -18.02 -36.53
CA ILE A 552 40.56 -18.20 -35.44
C ILE A 552 40.51 -16.93 -34.60
N PHE A 553 39.29 -16.52 -34.27
CA PHE A 553 39.01 -15.46 -33.35
C PHE A 553 38.09 -15.95 -32.25
N ALA A 554 38.00 -15.22 -31.16
CA ALA A 554 37.12 -15.52 -30.05
C ALA A 554 36.31 -14.28 -29.75
N LEU A 555 35.02 -14.37 -30.05
CA LEU A 555 34.00 -13.34 -29.84
C LEU A 555 33.15 -13.75 -28.65
N ASP A 556 32.79 -12.87 -27.74
CA ASP A 556 31.84 -13.21 -26.68
C ASP A 556 30.40 -12.80 -27.03
N GLU A 557 29.43 -13.21 -26.19
CA GLU A 557 28.01 -12.85 -26.37
C GLU A 557 27.75 -11.34 -26.43
N ASN A 558 28.72 -10.54 -26.00
CA ASN A 558 28.64 -9.10 -25.92
C ASN A 558 29.45 -8.38 -27.00
N GLY A 559 30.01 -9.12 -27.95
CA GLY A 559 30.71 -8.59 -29.12
C GLY A 559 32.21 -8.37 -28.95
N PHE A 560 32.83 -8.79 -27.84
CA PHE A 560 34.28 -8.66 -27.62
C PHE A 560 35.06 -9.73 -28.33
N LYS A 561 35.94 -9.30 -29.24
CA LYS A 561 36.80 -10.17 -30.04
C LYS A 561 38.27 -10.04 -29.65
N ASN A 562 39.08 -11.04 -29.94
CA ASN A 562 40.55 -10.95 -29.91
C ASN A 562 41.11 -9.90 -30.88
N ASP A 563 42.20 -9.21 -30.48
CA ASP A 563 42.79 -8.04 -31.16
C ASP A 563 43.09 -8.26 -32.66
N LYS A 564 43.59 -9.46 -33.00
CA LYS A 564 43.82 -9.93 -34.36
C LYS A 564 43.51 -11.43 -34.45
N PRO A 565 42.92 -11.91 -35.55
CA PRO A 565 42.63 -13.33 -35.74
C PRO A 565 43.94 -14.15 -35.84
N PHE A 566 43.98 -15.31 -35.20
CA PHE A 566 45.16 -16.18 -35.13
C PHE A 566 45.15 -17.16 -36.31
N GLU A 567 46.15 -17.12 -37.20
CA GLU A 567 46.16 -17.90 -38.44
C GLU A 567 46.80 -19.31 -38.27
N PHE A 568 46.29 -20.34 -38.98
CA PHE A 568 46.79 -21.72 -39.00
C PHE A 568 46.36 -22.48 -40.29
N ILE A 569 46.84 -23.72 -40.55
CA ILE A 569 46.64 -24.45 -41.84
C ILE A 569 46.24 -25.93 -41.61
N ILE A 570 45.39 -26.51 -42.48
CA ILE A 570 44.90 -27.92 -42.46
C ILE A 570 44.95 -28.56 -43.88
N ASN A 571 45.36 -29.83 -44.06
CA ASN A 571 45.59 -30.51 -45.37
C ASN A 571 44.57 -31.66 -45.66
N THR A 572 44.15 -31.99 -46.93
CA THR A 572 42.90 -32.81 -47.25
C THR A 572 42.83 -33.78 -48.51
N LYS A 573 41.81 -34.68 -48.79
CA LYS A 573 41.66 -35.66 -50.00
C LYS A 573 40.29 -36.41 -50.42
N ALA A 574 39.78 -36.50 -51.71
CA ALA A 574 38.30 -36.49 -52.20
C ALA A 574 37.59 -37.68 -52.92
N VAL A 575 36.21 -37.71 -53.09
CA VAL A 575 35.41 -38.39 -54.20
C VAL A 575 33.91 -37.91 -54.50
N GLU A 576 33.47 -37.52 -55.73
CA GLU A 576 32.04 -37.06 -56.02
C GLU A 576 31.22 -37.89 -57.06
N GLN A 577 29.90 -38.13 -56.84
CA GLN A 577 29.04 -39.10 -57.59
C GLN A 577 27.60 -38.67 -58.05
N PRO A 578 27.12 -39.09 -59.25
CA PRO A 578 25.82 -38.83 -59.90
C PRO A 578 24.67 -39.72 -59.40
N ASN A 579 23.42 -39.41 -59.78
CA ASN A 579 22.24 -40.24 -59.47
C ASN A 579 21.09 -39.92 -60.43
N ILE A 580 20.62 -40.90 -61.20
CA ILE A 580 19.62 -40.70 -62.26
C ILE A 580 18.26 -41.25 -61.89
N ILE A 581 17.22 -40.42 -62.03
CA ILE A 581 15.85 -40.79 -61.70
C ILE A 581 14.86 -40.46 -62.80
N LEU A 582 13.68 -41.09 -62.76
CA LEU A 582 12.46 -40.54 -63.36
C LEU A 582 11.89 -39.47 -62.42
N ALA A 583 11.87 -38.23 -62.90
CA ALA A 583 11.43 -37.09 -62.10
C ALA A 583 9.91 -36.89 -62.11
N ASP A 584 9.27 -36.98 -63.28
CA ASP A 584 7.83 -36.81 -63.46
C ASP A 584 7.36 -37.34 -64.83
N TYR A 585 6.05 -37.49 -65.03
CA TYR A 585 5.47 -37.90 -66.31
C TYR A 585 4.10 -37.27 -66.58
N SER A 586 3.77 -37.12 -67.87
CA SER A 586 2.53 -36.48 -68.34
C SER A 586 1.94 -37.19 -69.57
N ILE A 587 0.63 -37.03 -69.77
CA ILE A 587 -0.12 -37.57 -70.90
C ILE A 587 -0.79 -36.42 -71.66
N GLU A 588 -0.73 -36.44 -72.99
CA GLU A 588 -1.43 -35.50 -73.86
C GLU A 588 -1.96 -36.21 -75.13
N ASN A 589 -3.24 -36.02 -75.45
CA ASN A 589 -3.83 -36.55 -76.69
C ASN A 589 -3.81 -35.53 -77.85
N SER A 590 -4.16 -35.97 -79.06
CA SER A 590 -4.15 -35.13 -80.28
C SER A 590 -5.04 -33.89 -80.23
N PHE A 591 -5.95 -33.81 -79.25
CA PHE A 591 -6.85 -32.68 -79.01
C PHE A 591 -6.42 -31.78 -77.84
N GLY A 592 -5.28 -32.05 -77.17
CA GLY A 592 -4.73 -31.22 -76.09
C GLY A 592 -5.34 -31.45 -74.70
N THR A 593 -5.92 -32.63 -74.46
CA THR A 593 -6.46 -33.02 -73.13
C THR A 593 -5.58 -34.11 -72.47
N ASN A 594 -5.56 -34.17 -71.14
CA ASN A 594 -4.59 -34.94 -70.36
C ASN A 594 -5.16 -36.26 -69.79
N TYR A 595 -5.86 -37.04 -70.60
CA TYR A 595 -6.34 -38.38 -70.22
C TYR A 595 -6.18 -39.34 -71.40
N ILE A 596 -6.27 -40.65 -71.14
CA ILE A 596 -6.04 -41.71 -72.13
C ILE A 596 -7.39 -42.29 -72.60
N PRO A 597 -7.81 -42.08 -73.87
CA PRO A 597 -8.99 -42.72 -74.44
C PRO A 597 -8.72 -44.18 -74.82
N LYS A 598 -9.76 -45.00 -74.81
CA LYS A 598 -9.62 -46.44 -75.10
C LYS A 598 -9.27 -46.68 -76.57
N ASN A 599 -8.19 -47.42 -76.80
CA ASN A 599 -7.67 -47.82 -78.12
C ASN A 599 -7.32 -46.65 -79.08
N GLU A 600 -7.03 -45.47 -78.53
CA GLU A 600 -6.51 -44.34 -79.29
C GLU A 600 -5.05 -44.06 -78.90
N ILE A 601 -4.31 -43.44 -79.81
CA ILE A 601 -2.91 -43.11 -79.61
C ILE A 601 -2.79 -41.79 -78.85
N VAL A 602 -2.02 -41.81 -77.77
CA VAL A 602 -1.69 -40.63 -76.95
C VAL A 602 -0.18 -40.53 -76.75
N ASN A 603 0.30 -39.32 -76.45
CA ASN A 603 1.71 -39.08 -76.22
C ASN A 603 2.02 -39.12 -74.71
N LEU A 604 2.92 -40.01 -74.30
CA LEU A 604 3.51 -40.06 -72.96
C LEU A 604 4.84 -39.33 -72.95
N THR A 605 4.97 -38.33 -72.08
CA THR A 605 6.24 -37.63 -71.86
C THR A 605 6.84 -38.05 -70.52
N LEU A 606 8.07 -38.57 -70.53
CA LEU A 606 8.84 -38.98 -69.36
C LEU A 606 9.99 -38.00 -69.10
N ARG A 607 10.14 -37.47 -67.88
CA ARG A 607 11.24 -36.59 -67.52
C ARG A 607 12.34 -37.35 -66.77
N ILE A 608 13.44 -37.66 -67.44
CA ILE A 608 14.59 -38.31 -66.81
C ILE A 608 15.56 -37.26 -66.31
N GLN A 609 15.99 -37.33 -65.06
CA GLN A 609 16.77 -36.28 -64.43
C GLN A 609 17.97 -36.84 -63.67
N ASN A 610 19.15 -36.24 -63.83
CA ASN A 610 20.23 -36.44 -62.87
C ASN A 610 19.88 -35.63 -61.65
N VAL A 611 19.65 -36.28 -60.54
CA VAL A 611 19.53 -35.66 -59.24
C VAL A 611 20.78 -35.89 -58.38
N GLY A 612 21.77 -36.69 -58.76
CA GLY A 612 23.01 -36.78 -57.96
C GLY A 612 23.89 -35.56 -58.10
N LEU A 613 24.82 -35.42 -57.17
CA LEU A 613 25.70 -34.24 -57.08
C LEU A 613 26.96 -34.37 -57.97
N GLY A 614 27.30 -35.58 -58.41
CA GLY A 614 28.33 -35.84 -59.40
C GLY A 614 27.74 -35.74 -60.80
N LEU A 615 28.52 -35.17 -61.70
CA LEU A 615 28.08 -34.93 -63.07
C LEU A 615 28.02 -36.25 -63.84
N THR A 616 26.86 -36.69 -64.31
CA THR A 616 26.89 -37.88 -65.18
C THR A 616 27.21 -37.59 -66.62
N GLU A 617 28.36 -38.08 -67.09
CA GLU A 617 28.83 -37.93 -68.45
C GLU A 617 27.92 -38.59 -69.51
N LYS A 618 27.06 -39.54 -69.10
CA LYS A 618 26.06 -40.19 -69.97
C LYS A 618 24.91 -40.79 -69.17
N VAL A 619 23.77 -41.00 -69.83
CA VAL A 619 22.67 -41.83 -69.31
C VAL A 619 22.04 -42.69 -70.39
N ASP A 620 22.06 -44.02 -70.27
CA ASP A 620 21.49 -44.92 -71.30
C ASP A 620 20.04 -45.36 -70.95
N PHE A 621 19.03 -44.92 -71.72
CA PHE A 621 17.59 -45.22 -71.53
C PHE A 621 17.09 -46.41 -72.36
N MET A 622 16.31 -47.31 -71.76
CA MET A 622 15.86 -48.56 -72.40
C MET A 622 14.42 -48.92 -72.00
N LEU A 623 13.47 -48.90 -72.95
CA LEU A 623 12.05 -49.27 -72.74
C LEU A 623 11.86 -50.79 -72.74
N ILE A 624 11.00 -51.29 -71.85
CA ILE A 624 10.71 -52.72 -71.70
C ILE A 624 9.30 -53.00 -72.26
N GLU A 625 9.23 -53.72 -73.39
CA GLU A 625 7.97 -54.05 -74.08
C GLU A 625 7.08 -55.02 -73.28
N ASN A 626 5.76 -54.82 -73.32
CA ASN A 626 4.79 -55.74 -72.74
C ASN A 626 3.46 -55.77 -73.53
N HIS A 627 2.59 -56.75 -73.27
CA HIS A 627 1.31 -56.94 -74.01
C HIS A 627 0.16 -56.03 -73.55
N THR A 628 0.40 -55.10 -72.62
CA THR A 628 -0.67 -54.26 -72.02
C THR A 628 -0.81 -52.90 -72.69
N PHE A 629 0.15 -52.51 -73.51
CA PHE A 629 0.11 -51.34 -74.38
C PHE A 629 0.82 -51.66 -75.71
N SER A 630 0.68 -50.80 -76.72
CA SER A 630 1.49 -50.87 -77.93
C SER A 630 2.02 -49.49 -78.30
N THR A 631 3.20 -49.46 -78.92
CA THR A 631 3.89 -48.25 -79.38
C THR A 631 3.89 -48.18 -80.90
N GLU A 632 3.87 -46.97 -81.45
CA GLU A 632 3.94 -46.72 -82.89
C GLU A 632 5.32 -46.14 -83.24
N ASP A 633 6.00 -46.71 -84.23
CA ASP A 633 7.30 -46.28 -84.76
C ASP A 633 8.46 -46.12 -83.74
N PHE A 634 8.41 -46.81 -82.59
CA PHE A 634 9.47 -46.78 -81.57
C PHE A 634 10.16 -48.13 -81.36
N THR A 635 11.49 -48.13 -81.29
CA THR A 635 12.37 -49.32 -81.27
C THR A 635 12.84 -49.77 -79.88
N GLY A 636 12.60 -48.98 -78.83
CA GLY A 636 12.86 -49.36 -77.44
C GLY A 636 14.17 -48.86 -76.78
N LEU A 637 15.07 -48.15 -77.46
CA LEU A 637 16.37 -47.70 -76.89
C LEU A 637 16.67 -46.23 -77.21
N ILE A 638 17.15 -45.46 -76.22
CA ILE A 638 17.53 -44.05 -76.35
C ILE A 638 18.76 -43.75 -75.48
N GLN A 639 19.78 -43.10 -76.03
CA GLN A 639 20.91 -42.60 -75.24
C GLN A 639 20.73 -41.13 -74.89
N ILE A 640 20.72 -40.81 -73.60
CA ILE A 640 20.66 -39.46 -73.07
C ILE A 640 22.11 -38.98 -72.84
N LYS A 641 22.41 -37.81 -73.38
CA LYS A 641 23.74 -37.19 -73.26
C LYS A 641 23.99 -36.76 -71.82
N LYS A 642 25.21 -36.31 -71.53
CA LYS A 642 25.64 -35.77 -70.24
C LYS A 642 24.52 -35.02 -69.49
N LEU A 643 24.19 -35.49 -68.30
CA LEU A 643 23.26 -34.84 -67.38
C LEU A 643 24.05 -34.28 -66.21
N ASN A 644 24.07 -32.95 -66.08
CA ASN A 644 24.60 -32.34 -64.87
C ASN A 644 23.60 -32.55 -63.72
N PRO A 645 24.03 -32.42 -62.46
CA PRO A 645 23.11 -32.39 -61.32
C PRO A 645 21.94 -31.42 -61.59
N GLY A 646 20.72 -31.94 -61.63
CA GLY A 646 19.44 -31.27 -61.86
C GLY A 646 18.96 -31.29 -63.32
N ASP A 647 19.84 -31.57 -64.28
CA ASP A 647 19.48 -31.60 -65.68
C ASP A 647 18.55 -32.76 -65.97
N TYR A 648 17.53 -32.47 -66.75
CA TYR A 648 16.58 -33.45 -67.19
C TYR A 648 16.42 -33.47 -68.70
N GLN A 649 15.91 -34.58 -69.20
CA GLN A 649 15.57 -34.78 -70.59
C GLN A 649 14.16 -35.37 -70.67
N ASP A 650 13.28 -34.68 -71.39
CA ASP A 650 11.92 -35.14 -71.66
C ASP A 650 11.91 -36.07 -72.88
N LEU A 651 11.26 -37.23 -72.74
CA LEU A 651 11.19 -38.28 -73.76
C LEU A 651 9.73 -38.55 -74.12
N ASP A 652 9.37 -38.31 -75.38
CA ASP A 652 8.01 -38.47 -75.91
C ASP A 652 7.84 -39.83 -76.59
N ILE A 653 6.80 -40.59 -76.18
CA ILE A 653 6.53 -41.94 -76.67
C ILE A 653 5.03 -42.06 -76.98
N GLY A 654 4.71 -42.40 -78.23
CA GLY A 654 3.33 -42.68 -78.66
C GLY A 654 2.86 -44.03 -78.15
N ILE A 655 1.81 -44.05 -77.33
CA ILE A 655 1.26 -45.26 -76.69
C ILE A 655 -0.25 -45.39 -76.96
N LYS A 656 -0.72 -46.63 -77.08
CA LYS A 656 -2.16 -46.97 -77.10
C LYS A 656 -2.44 -48.24 -76.28
N SER A 657 -3.57 -48.29 -75.59
CA SER A 657 -3.98 -49.46 -74.80
C SER A 657 -5.50 -49.72 -74.84
N GLU A 658 -5.89 -50.98 -74.73
CA GLU A 658 -7.27 -51.44 -74.56
C GLU A 658 -7.60 -51.83 -73.11
N LYS A 659 -6.61 -51.84 -72.21
CA LYS A 659 -6.73 -52.25 -70.81
C LYS A 659 -7.00 -51.05 -69.92
N ASP A 660 -7.93 -51.20 -68.98
CA ASP A 660 -8.33 -50.11 -68.10
C ASP A 660 -7.18 -49.63 -67.21
N GLN A 661 -6.27 -50.50 -66.76
CA GLN A 661 -5.03 -50.16 -66.07
C GLN A 661 -3.83 -50.90 -66.70
N PHE A 662 -2.69 -50.24 -66.85
CA PHE A 662 -1.48 -50.79 -67.45
C PHE A 662 -0.22 -50.03 -67.00
N ALA A 663 0.96 -50.65 -67.16
CA ALA A 663 2.23 -50.09 -66.68
C ALA A 663 3.30 -50.08 -67.77
N ILE A 664 4.15 -49.06 -67.75
CA ILE A 664 5.27 -48.85 -68.67
C ILE A 664 6.56 -48.85 -67.86
N LYS A 665 7.55 -49.68 -68.24
CA LYS A 665 8.82 -49.85 -67.52
C LYS A 665 10.01 -49.52 -68.40
N PHE A 666 11.05 -48.93 -67.82
CA PHE A 666 12.29 -48.61 -68.53
C PHE A 666 13.51 -48.52 -67.59
N LYS A 667 14.73 -48.56 -68.14
CA LYS A 667 16.00 -48.51 -67.40
C LYS A 667 16.86 -47.31 -67.84
N THR A 668 17.65 -46.73 -66.92
CA THR A 668 18.65 -45.66 -67.13
C THR A 668 20.01 -46.03 -66.50
N VAL A 669 21.15 -45.64 -67.08
CA VAL A 669 22.50 -46.00 -66.55
C VAL A 669 23.48 -44.84 -66.62
N ASP A 670 24.11 -44.42 -65.52
CA ASP A 670 24.97 -43.21 -65.37
C ASP A 670 26.50 -43.44 -65.49
N TYR A 671 27.35 -42.40 -65.34
CA TYR A 671 28.80 -42.41 -65.68
C TYR A 671 29.72 -42.94 -64.59
N LEU A 672 29.27 -43.00 -63.35
CA LEU A 672 29.94 -43.82 -62.35
C LEU A 672 29.39 -45.25 -62.40
N ASP A 673 28.79 -45.60 -63.56
CA ASP A 673 28.14 -46.85 -63.91
C ASP A 673 26.95 -47.19 -62.99
N ASN A 674 26.31 -46.18 -62.41
CA ASN A 674 25.15 -46.41 -61.56
C ASN A 674 23.90 -46.62 -62.42
N GLU A 675 23.33 -47.84 -62.37
CA GLU A 675 22.10 -48.22 -63.08
C GLU A 675 20.84 -47.99 -62.24
N THR A 676 19.77 -47.46 -62.85
CA THR A 676 18.46 -47.23 -62.21
C THR A 676 17.30 -47.68 -63.11
N VAL A 677 16.30 -48.37 -62.55
CA VAL A 677 15.11 -48.87 -63.28
C VAL A 677 13.86 -48.13 -62.80
N HIS A 678 12.99 -47.74 -63.73
CA HIS A 678 11.82 -46.90 -63.49
C HIS A 678 10.54 -47.55 -64.04
N GLN A 679 9.40 -47.21 -63.42
CA GLN A 679 8.07 -47.68 -63.80
C GLN A 679 7.05 -46.53 -63.73
N VAL A 680 6.11 -46.50 -64.67
CA VAL A 680 4.99 -45.57 -64.75
C VAL A 680 3.69 -46.36 -64.87
N ASP A 681 2.78 -46.16 -63.90
CA ASP A 681 1.47 -46.82 -63.87
C ASP A 681 0.37 -45.89 -64.38
N LEU A 682 -0.43 -46.37 -65.35
CA LEU A 682 -1.41 -45.58 -66.09
C LEU A 682 -2.80 -46.26 -66.09
N GLU A 683 -3.84 -45.45 -66.22
CA GLU A 683 -5.25 -45.85 -66.20
C GLU A 683 -6.03 -45.08 -67.27
N LEU A 684 -6.91 -45.78 -67.99
CA LEU A 684 -7.79 -45.18 -68.99
C LEU A 684 -8.74 -44.20 -68.32
N MET A 685 -9.03 -43.09 -69.02
CA MET A 685 -9.92 -42.02 -68.54
C MET A 685 -9.50 -41.31 -67.24
N ASN A 686 -8.37 -41.67 -66.61
CA ASN A 686 -7.80 -40.94 -65.47
C ASN A 686 -7.15 -39.63 -65.96
N HIS A 687 -7.20 -38.59 -65.14
CA HIS A 687 -6.65 -37.28 -65.47
C HIS A 687 -5.21 -37.14 -64.96
N TYR A 688 -4.30 -36.84 -65.89
CA TYR A 688 -2.89 -36.63 -65.61
C TYR A 688 -2.55 -35.15 -65.70
N ARG A 689 -1.40 -34.79 -65.13
CA ARG A 689 -0.83 -33.46 -65.32
C ARG A 689 -0.42 -33.25 -66.78
N SER A 690 -0.45 -32.00 -67.25
CA SER A 690 -0.03 -31.63 -68.61
C SER A 690 1.49 -31.59 -68.75
N LYS A 691 2.02 -31.64 -69.98
CA LYS A 691 3.47 -31.52 -70.24
C LYS A 691 4.09 -30.24 -69.68
N LYS A 692 3.35 -29.13 -69.69
CA LYS A 692 3.78 -27.85 -69.10
C LYS A 692 3.81 -27.86 -67.56
N SER A 693 3.19 -28.85 -66.95
CA SER A 693 3.06 -29.02 -65.50
C SER A 693 4.02 -30.08 -64.95
N LEU A 694 4.88 -30.66 -65.79
CA LEU A 694 5.95 -31.55 -65.35
C LEU A 694 6.90 -30.80 -64.43
N ILE A 695 7.14 -31.37 -63.26
CA ILE A 695 8.08 -30.83 -62.29
C ILE A 695 9.41 -31.58 -62.36
N SER A 696 10.49 -30.89 -62.06
CA SER A 696 11.78 -31.50 -61.76
C SER A 696 11.79 -31.95 -60.31
N GLN A 697 12.43 -33.08 -60.04
CA GLN A 697 12.80 -33.45 -58.69
C GLN A 697 14.07 -32.68 -58.31
N GLU A 698 14.22 -32.46 -57.03
CA GLU A 698 15.40 -31.76 -56.54
C GLU A 698 16.64 -32.67 -56.60
N ILE A 699 17.81 -32.07 -56.74
CA ILE A 699 19.12 -32.73 -56.76
C ILE A 699 19.33 -33.40 -55.38
N GLY A 700 19.41 -34.73 -55.35
CA GLY A 700 19.64 -35.59 -54.20
C GLY A 700 18.56 -36.65 -54.06
N ALA A 701 17.48 -36.59 -54.85
CA ALA A 701 16.33 -37.49 -54.74
C ALA A 701 16.71 -38.96 -55.02
N VAL A 702 16.73 -39.82 -53.98
CA VAL A 702 17.16 -41.23 -54.09
C VAL A 702 16.00 -42.19 -54.38
N ASN A 703 14.79 -41.83 -53.92
CA ASN A 703 13.53 -42.51 -54.21
C ASN A 703 12.45 -41.46 -54.39
N SER A 704 12.55 -40.73 -55.50
CA SER A 704 11.44 -39.89 -55.92
C SER A 704 10.29 -40.81 -56.27
N ASN A 705 9.18 -40.74 -55.53
CA ASN A 705 7.91 -41.09 -56.14
C ASN A 705 7.79 -40.14 -57.34
N PRO A 706 7.82 -40.63 -58.59
CA PRO A 706 7.78 -39.77 -59.78
C PRO A 706 6.46 -38.99 -59.84
N TYR A 707 5.49 -39.37 -59.00
CA TYR A 707 4.23 -38.69 -58.77
C TYR A 707 3.96 -38.53 -57.25
N PRO A 708 4.76 -37.71 -56.51
CA PRO A 708 4.77 -37.72 -55.04
C PRO A 708 3.49 -37.16 -54.39
N ILE A 709 3.05 -37.84 -53.32
CA ILE A 709 1.89 -37.54 -52.47
C ILE A 709 2.36 -36.61 -51.33
N LYS A 710 1.87 -35.38 -51.24
CA LYS A 710 2.36 -34.32 -50.33
C LYS A 710 1.74 -34.41 -48.91
N VAL A 711 2.44 -33.91 -47.88
CA VAL A 711 1.91 -33.80 -46.48
C VAL A 711 0.54 -33.11 -46.48
N GLY A 712 -0.38 -33.63 -45.68
CA GLY A 712 -1.80 -33.26 -45.76
C GLY A 712 -2.60 -34.14 -46.72
N GLU A 713 -2.06 -35.30 -47.08
CA GLU A 713 -2.76 -36.30 -47.90
C GLU A 713 -3.32 -37.49 -47.09
N VAL A 714 -2.78 -37.78 -45.88
CA VAL A 714 -3.31 -38.76 -44.87
C VAL A 714 -4.28 -38.10 -43.88
N ASP A 715 -5.25 -38.83 -43.34
CA ASP A 715 -6.37 -38.29 -42.55
C ASP A 715 -5.99 -37.74 -41.16
N VAL A 716 -5.13 -38.41 -40.40
CA VAL A 716 -4.69 -37.97 -39.05
C VAL A 716 -3.78 -36.74 -39.06
N GLU A 717 -3.25 -36.36 -40.23
CA GLU A 717 -2.37 -35.21 -40.42
C GLU A 717 -3.11 -33.97 -40.91
N LYS A 718 -4.27 -34.16 -41.53
CA LYS A 718 -5.14 -33.07 -41.96
C LYS A 718 -5.93 -32.55 -40.77
N ASN A 719 -6.09 -31.23 -40.69
CA ASN A 719 -6.96 -30.59 -39.70
C ASN A 719 -6.63 -31.00 -38.26
N ILE A 720 -5.34 -30.97 -37.87
CA ILE A 720 -4.93 -31.16 -36.47
C ILE A 720 -5.58 -30.04 -35.64
N PRO A 721 -6.33 -30.37 -34.56
CA PRO A 721 -7.00 -29.34 -33.77
C PRO A 721 -5.99 -28.41 -33.09
N ILE A 722 -6.40 -27.16 -32.92
CA ILE A 722 -5.60 -26.11 -32.29
C ILE A 722 -6.08 -25.96 -30.85
N GLY A 723 -5.21 -26.25 -29.89
CA GLY A 723 -5.48 -26.02 -28.47
C GLY A 723 -4.89 -24.71 -27.97
N LYS A 724 -5.11 -24.43 -26.67
CA LYS A 724 -4.61 -23.21 -26.03
C LYS A 724 -3.10 -23.29 -25.81
N ARG A 725 -2.42 -22.16 -25.97
CA ARG A 725 -1.00 -22.03 -25.66
C ARG A 725 -0.72 -22.43 -24.22
N ASN A 726 0.19 -23.37 -23.98
CA ASN A 726 0.51 -23.87 -22.65
C ASN A 726 2.01 -23.84 -22.37
N VAL A 727 2.45 -22.80 -21.66
CA VAL A 727 3.86 -22.55 -21.30
C VAL A 727 4.41 -23.53 -20.25
N ASN A 728 3.54 -24.28 -19.56
CA ASN A 728 3.93 -25.23 -18.52
C ASN A 728 4.22 -26.64 -19.07
N ASN A 729 4.10 -26.84 -20.38
CA ASN A 729 4.42 -28.13 -20.98
C ASN A 729 5.86 -28.17 -21.47
N MET A 730 6.41 -29.37 -21.49
CA MET A 730 7.66 -29.69 -22.15
C MET A 730 7.49 -31.03 -22.86
N ALA A 731 8.05 -31.18 -24.06
CA ALA A 731 8.09 -32.47 -24.73
C ALA A 731 9.52 -32.88 -25.08
N ILE A 732 9.81 -34.16 -24.86
CA ILE A 732 11.04 -34.83 -25.31
C ILE A 732 10.60 -35.81 -26.40
N ILE A 733 10.94 -35.53 -27.65
CA ILE A 733 10.50 -36.31 -28.81
C ILE A 733 11.76 -36.95 -29.41
N LEU A 734 11.87 -38.26 -29.27
CA LEU A 734 13.01 -39.06 -29.66
C LEU A 734 12.55 -40.10 -30.68
N SER A 735 12.71 -39.81 -31.96
CA SER A 735 12.38 -40.74 -33.05
C SER A 735 13.65 -41.18 -33.75
N ILE A 736 13.75 -42.47 -34.07
CA ILE A 736 14.86 -43.05 -34.83
C ILE A 736 14.26 -43.87 -35.97
N ASP A 737 14.48 -43.45 -37.21
CA ASP A 737 14.16 -44.19 -38.43
C ASP A 737 15.39 -44.63 -39.21
N ASP A 738 16.60 -44.17 -38.85
CA ASP A 738 17.86 -44.62 -39.42
C ASP A 738 18.91 -44.93 -38.34
N TYR A 739 19.71 -45.98 -38.54
CA TYR A 739 20.68 -46.50 -37.57
C TYR A 739 22.08 -46.54 -38.18
N GLU A 740 23.12 -46.19 -37.42
CA GLU A 740 24.51 -46.24 -37.91
C GLU A 740 24.97 -47.67 -38.23
N ASP A 741 24.44 -48.66 -37.50
CA ASP A 741 24.70 -50.08 -37.79
C ASP A 741 23.73 -50.58 -38.86
N THR A 742 24.26 -50.80 -40.06
CA THR A 742 23.52 -51.31 -41.22
C THR A 742 22.90 -52.70 -41.02
N ASP A 743 23.29 -53.45 -39.98
CA ASP A 743 22.72 -54.77 -39.67
C ASP A 743 21.37 -54.69 -38.89
N LEU A 744 20.95 -53.49 -38.50
CA LEU A 744 19.66 -53.21 -37.87
C LEU A 744 18.62 -52.83 -38.92
N ASN A 745 17.37 -53.26 -38.71
CA ASN A 745 16.29 -52.95 -39.65
C ASN A 745 15.86 -51.49 -39.53
N ILE A 746 15.51 -50.87 -40.66
CA ILE A 746 14.90 -49.52 -40.68
C ILE A 746 13.54 -49.58 -39.98
N ALA A 747 13.33 -48.70 -38.99
CA ALA A 747 12.06 -48.55 -38.28
C ALA A 747 11.14 -47.60 -39.07
N LYS A 748 10.46 -48.14 -40.09
CA LYS A 748 9.63 -47.38 -41.03
C LYS A 748 8.64 -46.48 -40.29
N TYR A 749 8.49 -45.27 -40.81
CA TYR A 749 7.59 -44.24 -40.28
C TYR A 749 7.94 -43.67 -38.90
N SER A 750 8.91 -44.19 -38.15
CA SER A 750 9.22 -43.69 -36.79
C SER A 750 9.61 -42.20 -36.77
N GLY A 751 10.37 -41.72 -37.78
CA GLY A 751 10.66 -40.30 -37.95
C GLY A 751 9.41 -39.48 -38.29
N ARG A 752 8.54 -40.00 -39.16
CA ARG A 752 7.24 -39.38 -39.48
C ARG A 752 6.34 -39.29 -38.24
N ASP A 753 6.28 -40.35 -37.43
CA ASP A 753 5.54 -40.40 -36.18
C ASP A 753 6.04 -39.30 -35.22
N GLY A 754 7.37 -39.15 -35.07
CA GLY A 754 7.96 -38.07 -34.28
C GLY A 754 7.58 -36.68 -34.79
N GLN A 755 7.60 -36.46 -36.11
CA GLN A 755 7.21 -35.19 -36.74
C GLN A 755 5.73 -34.87 -36.54
N ILE A 756 4.84 -35.84 -36.72
CA ILE A 756 3.41 -35.65 -36.49
C ILE A 756 3.14 -35.46 -35.00
N PHE A 757 3.73 -36.25 -34.10
CA PHE A 757 3.61 -36.03 -32.65
C PHE A 757 4.05 -34.61 -32.26
N ARG A 758 5.13 -34.11 -32.86
CA ARG A 758 5.58 -32.73 -32.69
C ARG A 758 4.52 -31.72 -33.13
N LEU A 759 3.91 -31.90 -34.31
CA LEU A 759 2.82 -31.02 -34.78
C LEU A 759 1.63 -31.05 -33.83
N TYR A 760 1.31 -32.21 -33.23
CA TYR A 760 0.30 -32.30 -32.18
C TYR A 760 0.74 -31.56 -30.91
N MET A 761 1.99 -31.68 -30.45
CA MET A 761 2.48 -30.89 -29.32
C MET A 761 2.43 -29.37 -29.59
N GLN A 762 2.73 -28.94 -30.81
CA GLN A 762 2.70 -27.53 -31.19
C GLN A 762 1.28 -26.99 -31.33
N ASN A 763 0.45 -27.64 -32.14
CA ASN A 763 -0.90 -27.16 -32.45
C ASN A 763 -1.86 -27.45 -31.31
N LEU A 764 -1.92 -28.69 -30.84
CA LEU A 764 -2.94 -29.15 -29.90
C LEU A 764 -2.56 -28.86 -28.44
N PHE A 765 -1.31 -29.07 -28.05
CA PHE A 765 -0.84 -28.71 -26.71
C PHE A 765 -0.32 -27.26 -26.63
N GLY A 766 -0.36 -26.53 -27.75
CA GLY A 766 0.00 -25.11 -27.81
C GLY A 766 1.44 -24.84 -27.39
N MET A 767 2.36 -25.76 -27.69
CA MET A 767 3.77 -25.65 -27.32
C MET A 767 4.58 -24.91 -28.38
N ASP A 768 5.47 -24.04 -27.91
CA ASP A 768 6.47 -23.40 -28.75
C ASP A 768 7.72 -24.29 -28.89
N ASP A 769 8.54 -24.04 -29.92
CA ASP A 769 9.71 -24.87 -30.22
C ASP A 769 10.72 -25.01 -29.08
N TYR A 770 10.86 -24.00 -28.21
CA TYR A 770 11.78 -24.06 -27.07
C TYR A 770 11.34 -25.06 -25.99
N GLN A 771 10.04 -25.35 -25.92
CA GLN A 771 9.45 -26.34 -25.00
C GLN A 771 9.65 -27.78 -25.51
N LEU A 772 9.99 -27.93 -26.78
CA LEU A 772 10.24 -29.20 -27.42
C LEU A 772 11.73 -29.52 -27.37
N TYR A 773 12.08 -30.79 -27.19
CA TYR A 773 13.43 -31.30 -27.27
C TYR A 773 13.45 -32.51 -28.22
N PRO A 774 14.26 -32.48 -29.29
CA PRO A 774 15.06 -31.34 -29.71
C PRO A 774 14.17 -30.13 -30.06
N SER A 775 14.70 -28.92 -29.92
CA SER A 775 13.94 -27.70 -30.20
C SER A 775 13.73 -27.47 -31.69
N LYS A 776 14.52 -28.12 -32.54
CA LYS A 776 14.32 -28.17 -33.99
C LYS A 776 14.61 -29.58 -34.49
N ILE A 777 13.88 -30.03 -35.50
CA ILE A 777 13.92 -31.42 -35.98
C ILE A 777 15.35 -31.81 -36.40
N TRP A 778 16.06 -30.94 -37.12
CA TRP A 778 17.43 -31.19 -37.59
C TRP A 778 18.49 -31.34 -36.47
N GLN A 779 18.20 -30.96 -35.22
CA GLN A 779 19.15 -31.14 -34.11
C GLN A 779 19.33 -32.62 -33.73
N MET A 780 18.39 -33.48 -34.13
CA MET A 780 18.46 -34.93 -34.01
C MET A 780 17.84 -35.56 -35.27
N GLU A 781 18.25 -35.09 -36.46
CA GLU A 781 17.67 -35.49 -37.75
C GLU A 781 17.71 -37.00 -37.99
N ASN A 782 18.76 -37.66 -37.47
CA ASN A 782 18.97 -39.10 -37.59
C ASN A 782 18.64 -39.85 -36.27
N GLY A 783 18.02 -39.17 -35.30
CA GLY A 783 17.70 -39.73 -33.99
C GLY A 783 18.81 -39.62 -32.93
N PRO A 784 18.50 -39.92 -31.65
CA PRO A 784 19.45 -39.79 -30.54
C PRO A 784 20.48 -40.92 -30.42
N SER A 785 21.73 -40.56 -30.11
CA SER A 785 22.79 -41.50 -29.70
C SER A 785 22.63 -41.95 -28.24
N LYS A 786 23.36 -43.00 -27.83
CA LYS A 786 23.42 -43.46 -26.43
C LYS A 786 23.84 -42.34 -25.49
N SER A 787 24.80 -41.51 -25.93
CA SER A 787 25.27 -40.34 -25.20
C SER A 787 24.15 -39.33 -24.97
N ASP A 788 23.28 -39.14 -25.96
CA ASP A 788 22.15 -38.22 -25.86
C ASP A 788 21.09 -38.73 -24.90
N PHE A 789 20.75 -40.02 -24.92
CA PHE A 789 19.87 -40.59 -23.88
C PHE A 789 20.42 -40.36 -22.48
N ARG A 790 21.72 -40.58 -22.26
CA ARG A 790 22.36 -40.30 -20.95
C ARG A 790 22.25 -38.81 -20.60
N LYS A 791 22.58 -37.90 -21.51
CA LYS A 791 22.48 -36.45 -21.27
C LYS A 791 21.04 -36.00 -21.03
N VAL A 792 20.06 -36.58 -21.70
CA VAL A 792 18.67 -36.15 -21.57
C VAL A 792 18.10 -36.57 -20.21
N PHE A 793 18.32 -37.84 -19.86
CA PHE A 793 17.66 -38.48 -18.71
C PHE A 793 18.51 -38.51 -17.43
N ASP A 794 19.76 -38.04 -17.43
CA ASP A 794 20.59 -37.95 -16.22
C ASP A 794 19.86 -37.15 -15.10
N PRO A 795 19.62 -37.76 -13.92
CA PRO A 795 18.81 -37.17 -12.88
C PRO A 795 19.48 -35.99 -12.14
N HIS A 796 20.79 -35.82 -12.28
CA HIS A 796 21.61 -34.85 -11.58
C HIS A 796 22.00 -33.65 -12.44
N GLN A 797 22.24 -33.87 -13.73
CA GLN A 797 22.74 -32.82 -14.64
C GLN A 797 22.13 -32.89 -16.05
N GLY A 798 21.11 -33.73 -16.25
CA GLY A 798 20.52 -33.96 -17.57
C GLY A 798 19.64 -32.81 -18.09
N VAL A 799 19.32 -32.87 -19.40
CA VAL A 799 18.55 -31.85 -20.12
C VAL A 799 17.19 -31.62 -19.47
N ILE A 800 16.47 -32.69 -19.11
CA ILE A 800 15.16 -32.58 -18.47
C ILE A 800 15.27 -31.78 -17.18
N ARG A 801 16.23 -32.12 -16.32
CA ARG A 801 16.47 -31.40 -15.05
C ARG A 801 16.77 -29.93 -15.31
N ASN A 802 17.72 -29.65 -16.19
CA ASN A 802 18.18 -28.29 -16.45
C ASN A 802 17.07 -27.44 -17.05
N ARG A 803 16.24 -28.01 -17.94
CA ARG A 803 15.08 -27.32 -18.53
C ARG A 803 13.98 -27.06 -17.51
N VAL A 804 13.69 -27.98 -16.60
CA VAL A 804 12.73 -27.74 -15.52
C VAL A 804 13.23 -26.67 -14.54
N ILE A 805 14.50 -26.71 -14.15
CA ILE A 805 15.09 -25.72 -13.23
C ILE A 805 15.16 -24.34 -13.90
N SER A 806 15.54 -24.27 -15.17
CA SER A 806 15.63 -23.01 -15.90
C SER A 806 14.25 -22.41 -16.22
N SER A 807 13.27 -23.20 -16.65
CA SER A 807 11.90 -22.71 -16.87
C SER A 807 11.26 -22.16 -15.60
N SER A 808 11.51 -22.79 -14.44
CA SER A 808 11.07 -22.25 -13.14
C SER A 808 11.83 -20.98 -12.72
N LYS A 809 13.10 -20.84 -13.09
CA LYS A 809 13.96 -19.74 -12.62
C LYS A 809 13.92 -18.50 -13.50
N TYR A 810 13.65 -18.66 -14.80
CA TYR A 810 13.77 -17.60 -15.80
C TYR A 810 12.50 -17.36 -16.62
N SER A 811 11.46 -18.20 -16.49
CA SER A 811 10.24 -18.12 -17.31
C SER A 811 8.94 -18.14 -16.50
N ASP A 812 9.02 -17.97 -15.18
CA ASP A 812 7.88 -17.97 -14.24
C ASP A 812 6.93 -19.19 -14.39
N VAL A 813 7.47 -20.32 -14.85
CA VAL A 813 6.76 -21.60 -14.98
C VAL A 813 6.84 -22.34 -13.64
N ASN A 814 5.79 -22.26 -12.83
CA ASN A 814 5.78 -22.83 -11.47
C ASN A 814 5.92 -24.36 -11.47
N PHE A 815 5.36 -25.00 -12.49
CA PHE A 815 5.45 -26.44 -12.66
C PHE A 815 5.53 -26.79 -14.14
N VAL A 816 6.11 -27.95 -14.43
CA VAL A 816 6.27 -28.49 -15.79
C VAL A 816 5.61 -29.86 -15.86
N ASP A 817 4.80 -30.06 -16.90
CA ASP A 817 4.36 -31.38 -17.33
C ASP A 817 5.21 -31.83 -18.51
N ILE A 818 5.83 -33.00 -18.38
CA ILE A 818 6.81 -33.50 -19.34
C ILE A 818 6.16 -34.62 -20.15
N ASN A 819 6.16 -34.49 -21.47
CA ASN A 819 5.71 -35.52 -22.41
C ASN A 819 6.92 -36.10 -23.13
N VAL A 820 7.30 -37.33 -22.79
CA VAL A 820 8.39 -38.04 -23.47
C VAL A 820 7.75 -38.95 -24.52
N PHE A 821 8.07 -38.77 -25.79
CA PHE A 821 7.69 -39.66 -26.87
C PHE A 821 8.94 -40.30 -27.43
N TYR A 822 8.97 -41.63 -27.45
CA TYR A 822 10.00 -42.39 -28.12
C TYR A 822 9.38 -43.28 -29.20
N SER A 823 9.94 -43.27 -30.40
CA SER A 823 9.62 -44.24 -31.46
C SER A 823 10.88 -44.74 -32.15
N GLY A 824 11.07 -46.06 -32.18
CA GLY A 824 12.25 -46.69 -32.77
C GLY A 824 12.42 -48.13 -32.32
N LEU A 825 13.56 -48.74 -32.63
CA LEU A 825 13.89 -50.11 -32.28
C LEU A 825 14.18 -50.31 -30.79
N GLY A 826 13.91 -51.54 -30.33
CA GLY A 826 14.31 -52.05 -29.03
C GLY A 826 14.80 -53.49 -29.11
N VAL A 827 15.34 -53.98 -27.99
CA VAL A 827 15.82 -55.35 -27.86
C VAL A 827 15.61 -55.86 -26.43
N TRP A 828 15.30 -57.13 -26.28
CA TRP A 828 15.30 -57.82 -25.01
C TRP A 828 16.66 -58.46 -24.76
N LEU A 829 17.30 -58.16 -23.64
CA LEU A 829 18.57 -58.77 -23.25
C LEU A 829 18.48 -59.29 -21.82
N ASN A 830 18.84 -60.56 -21.61
CA ASN A 830 18.74 -61.22 -20.31
C ASN A 830 17.35 -61.03 -19.67
N ASN A 831 16.29 -61.16 -20.48
CA ASN A 831 14.88 -60.95 -20.11
C ASN A 831 14.50 -59.52 -19.67
N LYS A 832 15.30 -58.51 -20.01
CA LYS A 832 15.01 -57.10 -19.71
C LYS A 832 14.94 -56.25 -20.99
N PRO A 833 14.09 -55.21 -21.05
CA PRO A 833 13.90 -54.41 -22.25
C PRO A 833 14.90 -53.26 -22.36
N TYR A 834 15.47 -53.11 -23.54
CA TYR A 834 16.39 -52.05 -23.92
C TYR A 834 15.89 -51.32 -25.17
N ILE A 835 16.23 -50.05 -25.27
CA ILE A 835 16.11 -49.24 -26.48
C ILE A 835 17.45 -49.27 -27.20
N ILE A 836 17.40 -49.36 -28.53
CA ILE A 836 18.58 -49.25 -29.39
C ILE A 836 18.71 -47.77 -29.83
N PRO A 837 19.75 -47.05 -29.40
CA PRO A 837 20.02 -45.69 -29.90
C PRO A 837 20.54 -45.72 -31.34
N GLN A 838 20.65 -44.55 -31.97
CA GLN A 838 21.12 -44.44 -33.35
C GLN A 838 22.52 -45.06 -33.56
N ASP A 839 23.46 -44.85 -32.63
CA ASP A 839 24.82 -45.40 -32.61
C ASP A 839 24.88 -46.81 -31.99
N GLY A 840 23.73 -47.44 -31.76
CA GLY A 840 23.61 -48.79 -31.25
C GLY A 840 24.11 -49.82 -32.27
N LYS A 841 24.95 -50.76 -31.81
CA LYS A 841 25.51 -51.82 -32.65
C LYS A 841 24.93 -53.17 -32.27
N LYS A 842 24.45 -53.92 -33.26
CA LYS A 842 23.79 -55.23 -33.09
C LYS A 842 24.64 -56.21 -32.28
N ILE A 843 25.95 -56.21 -32.53
CA ILE A 843 26.95 -57.10 -31.91
C ILE A 843 27.50 -56.60 -30.57
N ASP A 844 27.23 -55.35 -30.18
CA ASP A 844 27.69 -54.77 -28.93
C ASP A 844 26.50 -54.40 -28.02
N PRO A 845 26.06 -55.34 -27.16
CA PRO A 845 24.99 -55.09 -26.19
C PRO A 845 25.27 -53.90 -25.24
N LEU A 846 26.55 -53.52 -25.04
CA LEU A 846 26.89 -52.37 -24.22
C LEU A 846 26.62 -51.04 -24.92
N SER A 847 26.15 -51.03 -26.17
CA SER A 847 25.72 -49.83 -26.89
C SER A 847 24.24 -49.46 -26.63
N TYR A 848 23.45 -50.35 -26.03
CA TYR A 848 22.01 -50.10 -25.81
C TYR A 848 21.69 -49.37 -24.49
N VAL A 849 20.46 -48.85 -24.38
CA VAL A 849 19.96 -48.11 -23.21
C VAL A 849 18.87 -48.91 -22.51
N SER A 850 19.05 -49.18 -21.21
CA SER A 850 18.04 -49.88 -20.42
C SER A 850 16.80 -49.01 -20.20
N ILE A 851 15.62 -49.55 -20.54
CA ILE A 851 14.36 -48.86 -20.25
C ILE A 851 14.13 -48.76 -18.74
N GLU A 852 14.53 -49.79 -17.97
CA GLU A 852 14.44 -49.74 -16.50
C GLU A 852 15.27 -48.58 -15.92
N GLU A 853 16.51 -48.40 -16.40
CA GLU A 853 17.38 -47.31 -15.93
C GLU A 853 16.82 -45.94 -16.31
N LEU A 854 16.24 -45.80 -17.51
CA LEU A 854 15.60 -44.56 -17.96
C LEU A 854 14.41 -44.21 -17.07
N LEU A 855 13.51 -45.17 -16.84
CA LEU A 855 12.34 -44.98 -15.99
C LEU A 855 12.71 -44.69 -14.53
N ASN A 856 13.72 -45.38 -14.00
CA ASN A 856 14.25 -45.11 -12.66
C ASN A 856 14.86 -43.70 -12.57
N SER A 857 15.56 -43.25 -13.60
CA SER A 857 16.12 -41.90 -13.68
C SER A 857 15.01 -40.83 -13.72
N LEU A 858 13.95 -41.07 -14.49
CA LEU A 858 12.76 -40.22 -14.47
C LEU A 858 12.06 -40.22 -13.10
N SER A 859 12.02 -41.36 -12.40
CA SER A 859 11.49 -41.46 -11.04
C SER A 859 12.29 -40.58 -10.06
N LEU A 860 13.62 -40.62 -10.14
CA LEU A 860 14.50 -39.73 -9.37
C LEU A 860 14.29 -38.26 -9.72
N LEU A 861 14.09 -37.94 -11.00
CA LEU A 861 13.78 -36.57 -11.45
C LEU A 861 12.43 -36.08 -10.92
N SER A 862 11.41 -36.95 -10.88
CA SER A 862 10.04 -36.60 -10.46
C SER A 862 9.94 -36.06 -9.02
N VAL A 863 10.98 -36.29 -8.20
CA VAL A 863 11.12 -35.74 -6.85
C VAL A 863 11.23 -34.21 -6.87
N LEU A 864 11.68 -33.62 -7.98
CA LEU A 864 11.67 -32.17 -8.15
C LEU A 864 10.25 -31.61 -8.01
N LYS A 865 10.09 -30.62 -7.13
CA LYS A 865 8.79 -29.99 -6.84
C LYS A 865 8.16 -29.37 -8.08
N ASN A 866 8.99 -28.83 -8.96
CA ASN A 866 8.58 -28.18 -10.20
C ASN A 866 8.15 -29.17 -11.28
N ILE A 867 8.42 -30.47 -11.16
CA ILE A 867 7.81 -31.45 -12.08
C ILE A 867 6.46 -31.82 -11.52
N ARG A 868 5.38 -31.42 -12.21
CA ARG A 868 4.02 -31.79 -11.82
C ARG A 868 3.72 -33.22 -12.25
N SER A 869 4.02 -33.54 -13.51
CA SER A 869 3.77 -34.87 -14.05
C SER A 869 4.69 -35.21 -15.22
N ILE A 870 4.88 -36.51 -15.48
CA ILE A 870 5.65 -37.03 -16.61
C ILE A 870 4.80 -38.09 -17.32
N THR A 871 4.46 -37.85 -18.58
CA THR A 871 3.85 -38.84 -19.45
C THR A 871 4.89 -39.38 -20.40
N VAL A 872 5.04 -40.69 -20.50
CA VAL A 872 5.98 -41.34 -21.41
C VAL A 872 5.19 -42.19 -22.40
N TYR A 873 5.38 -41.95 -23.69
CA TYR A 873 4.79 -42.72 -24.79
C TYR A 873 5.94 -43.49 -25.45
N LEU A 874 5.88 -44.82 -25.41
CA LEU A 874 6.93 -45.70 -25.89
C LEU A 874 6.42 -46.56 -27.04
N ASP A 875 6.69 -46.12 -28.26
CA ASP A 875 6.46 -46.83 -29.52
C ASP A 875 7.71 -47.66 -29.93
N VAL A 876 7.99 -48.70 -29.15
CA VAL A 876 9.21 -49.52 -29.28
C VAL A 876 8.96 -50.73 -30.16
N LYS A 877 9.83 -50.92 -31.16
CA LYS A 877 9.80 -52.01 -32.12
C LYS A 877 10.90 -53.01 -31.77
N TYR A 878 10.58 -54.02 -30.98
CA TYR A 878 11.54 -55.00 -30.47
C TYR A 878 11.97 -56.00 -31.56
N ILE A 879 13.26 -56.03 -31.87
CA ILE A 879 13.82 -56.95 -32.88
C ILE A 879 13.74 -58.43 -32.47
N ASN A 880 13.66 -58.70 -31.16
CA ASN A 880 13.58 -60.04 -30.57
C ASN A 880 12.48 -60.13 -29.50
N TYR A 881 11.30 -59.59 -29.77
CA TYR A 881 10.18 -59.50 -28.81
C TYR A 881 9.79 -60.85 -28.16
N LEU A 882 9.99 -61.99 -28.85
CA LEU A 882 9.72 -63.33 -28.33
C LEU A 882 10.64 -63.76 -27.16
N GLU A 883 11.77 -63.08 -26.96
CA GLU A 883 12.69 -63.33 -25.84
C GLU A 883 12.26 -62.64 -24.54
N ALA A 884 11.16 -61.88 -24.56
CA ALA A 884 10.60 -61.28 -23.37
C ALA A 884 10.13 -62.34 -22.37
N SER A 885 10.39 -62.12 -21.07
CA SER A 885 9.81 -62.96 -20.02
C SER A 885 8.31 -62.69 -19.91
N LYS A 886 7.48 -63.75 -19.99
CA LYS A 886 6.01 -63.66 -19.92
C LYS A 886 5.47 -63.01 -18.65
N ASN A 887 6.25 -63.00 -17.57
CA ASN A 887 5.89 -62.41 -16.28
C ASN A 887 6.76 -61.19 -15.93
N TYR A 888 7.40 -60.58 -16.92
CA TYR A 888 8.19 -59.37 -16.69
C TYR A 888 7.27 -58.23 -16.21
N GLN A 889 7.71 -57.54 -15.15
CA GLN A 889 7.03 -56.35 -14.64
C GLN A 889 8.01 -55.18 -14.67
N TYR A 890 7.55 -54.06 -15.21
CA TYR A 890 8.30 -52.80 -15.17
C TYR A 890 8.46 -52.30 -13.73
N PRO A 891 9.50 -51.50 -13.43
CA PRO A 891 9.77 -51.01 -12.08
C PRO A 891 8.60 -50.17 -11.53
N GLU A 892 8.38 -50.21 -10.21
CA GLU A 892 7.39 -49.35 -9.56
C GLU A 892 7.80 -47.87 -9.69
N LEU A 893 6.92 -47.07 -10.29
CA LEU A 893 7.18 -45.66 -10.58
C LEU A 893 6.51 -44.72 -9.58
N SER A 894 7.08 -43.51 -9.44
CA SER A 894 6.46 -42.40 -8.72
C SER A 894 5.05 -42.10 -9.26
N LYS A 895 4.12 -41.70 -8.38
CA LYS A 895 2.72 -41.39 -8.75
C LYS A 895 2.59 -40.29 -9.82
N LYS A 896 3.63 -39.46 -10.00
CA LYS A 896 3.69 -38.41 -11.03
C LYS A 896 4.00 -38.92 -12.43
N ILE A 897 4.41 -40.18 -12.57
CA ILE A 897 4.84 -40.76 -13.85
C ILE A 897 3.74 -41.69 -14.35
N SER A 898 3.42 -41.55 -15.63
CA SER A 898 2.54 -42.46 -16.36
C SER A 898 3.18 -42.84 -17.69
N VAL A 899 3.15 -44.12 -18.03
CA VAL A 899 3.78 -44.67 -19.23
C VAL A 899 2.71 -45.36 -20.07
N LEU A 900 2.64 -45.03 -21.35
CA LEU A 900 1.85 -45.68 -22.38
C LEU A 900 2.80 -46.43 -23.31
N LEU A 901 2.74 -47.75 -23.26
CA LEU A 901 3.54 -48.66 -24.06
C LEU A 901 2.73 -49.11 -25.29
N SER A 902 3.42 -49.20 -26.42
CA SER A 902 2.85 -49.67 -27.68
C SER A 902 2.49 -51.15 -27.71
N SER A 903 3.21 -51.98 -26.95
CA SER A 903 2.96 -53.43 -26.84
C SER A 903 3.30 -53.97 -25.45
N SER A 904 2.62 -55.05 -25.03
CA SER A 904 2.94 -55.82 -23.83
C SER A 904 4.19 -56.72 -24.03
N PRO A 905 4.86 -57.18 -22.95
CA PRO A 905 5.99 -58.09 -23.05
C PRO A 905 5.65 -59.37 -23.84
N GLY A 906 6.44 -59.67 -24.87
CA GLY A 906 6.19 -60.80 -25.78
C GLY A 906 5.43 -60.42 -27.05
N GLU A 907 5.06 -59.15 -27.21
CA GLU A 907 4.42 -58.57 -28.40
C GLU A 907 5.25 -57.41 -28.93
N ASN A 908 4.89 -56.92 -30.12
CA ASN A 908 5.65 -55.87 -30.79
C ASN A 908 4.76 -54.76 -31.34
N SER A 909 5.29 -53.53 -31.40
CA SER A 909 4.66 -52.46 -32.16
C SER A 909 4.81 -52.71 -33.66
N GLN A 910 3.71 -52.60 -34.41
CA GLN A 910 3.67 -52.90 -35.83
C GLN A 910 3.56 -51.63 -36.69
N GLU A 911 4.11 -51.71 -37.89
CA GLU A 911 4.10 -50.64 -38.90
C GLU A 911 3.02 -50.94 -39.94
N SER A 912 2.28 -49.91 -40.39
CA SER A 912 1.24 -50.08 -41.41
C SER A 912 1.52 -49.22 -42.62
N ASP A 913 1.74 -49.86 -43.76
CA ASP A 913 1.89 -49.18 -45.05
C ASP A 913 0.60 -48.50 -45.53
N ASP A 914 -0.57 -48.94 -45.05
CA ASP A 914 -1.85 -48.30 -45.37
C ASP A 914 -2.02 -46.99 -44.57
N MET A 915 -1.65 -47.02 -43.28
CA MET A 915 -1.75 -45.85 -42.39
C MET A 915 -0.57 -44.89 -42.52
N LYS A 916 0.56 -45.34 -43.08
CA LYS A 916 1.84 -44.61 -43.15
C LYS A 916 2.40 -44.19 -41.79
N HIS A 917 2.06 -44.93 -40.75
CA HIS A 917 2.41 -44.72 -39.34
C HIS A 917 2.55 -46.07 -38.63
N SER A 918 3.18 -46.11 -37.45
CA SER A 918 2.99 -47.27 -36.56
C SER A 918 1.53 -47.33 -36.10
N ILE A 919 1.01 -48.54 -35.87
CA ILE A 919 -0.38 -48.73 -35.45
C ILE A 919 -0.63 -47.94 -34.14
N PHE A 920 0.31 -47.99 -33.21
CA PHE A 920 0.22 -47.24 -31.96
C PHE A 920 0.20 -45.72 -32.20
N SER A 921 1.15 -45.19 -32.98
CA SER A 921 1.22 -43.75 -33.26
C SER A 921 -0.02 -43.24 -34.00
N TYR A 922 -0.50 -43.98 -35.01
CA TYR A 922 -1.71 -43.61 -35.75
C TYR A 922 -2.93 -43.47 -34.83
N PHE A 923 -3.18 -44.47 -33.98
CA PHE A 923 -4.29 -44.42 -33.05
C PHE A 923 -4.05 -43.41 -31.91
N LEU A 924 -2.82 -43.19 -31.48
CA LEU A 924 -2.47 -42.12 -30.55
C LEU A 924 -2.84 -40.76 -31.13
N PHE A 925 -2.44 -40.45 -32.37
CA PHE A 925 -2.80 -39.20 -33.03
C PHE A 925 -4.30 -39.05 -33.21
N LYS A 926 -4.97 -40.11 -33.66
CA LYS A 926 -6.42 -40.12 -33.83
C LYS A 926 -7.16 -39.89 -32.51
N GLY A 927 -6.70 -40.50 -31.43
CA GLY A 927 -7.20 -40.29 -30.08
C GLY A 927 -7.01 -38.85 -29.61
N LEU A 928 -5.79 -38.31 -29.75
CA LEU A 928 -5.47 -36.91 -29.44
C LEU A 928 -6.29 -35.93 -30.31
N LYS A 929 -6.56 -36.27 -31.57
CA LYS A 929 -7.34 -35.45 -32.51
C LYS A 929 -8.79 -35.26 -32.06
N GLY A 930 -9.32 -36.18 -31.24
CA GLY A 930 -10.67 -36.10 -30.70
C GLY A 930 -11.37 -37.45 -30.57
N ASP A 931 -10.89 -38.53 -31.21
CA ASP A 931 -11.60 -39.83 -31.19
C ASP A 931 -11.59 -40.50 -29.81
N ALA A 932 -10.69 -40.07 -28.91
CA ALA A 932 -10.66 -40.50 -27.52
C ALA A 932 -11.39 -39.53 -26.57
N MET A 933 -11.79 -38.35 -27.04
CA MET A 933 -12.42 -37.32 -26.21
C MET A 933 -13.91 -37.60 -26.04
N GLY A 934 -14.42 -37.31 -24.84
CA GLY A 934 -15.86 -37.30 -24.58
C GLY A 934 -16.56 -36.08 -25.19
N GLU A 935 -17.89 -35.98 -24.98
CA GLU A 935 -18.70 -34.83 -25.43
C GLU A 935 -18.36 -33.51 -24.72
N ASP A 936 -17.56 -33.56 -23.65
CA ASP A 936 -17.16 -32.39 -22.85
C ASP A 936 -15.93 -31.64 -23.39
N ASN A 937 -15.36 -32.09 -24.51
CA ASN A 937 -14.17 -31.53 -25.17
C ASN A 937 -12.95 -31.43 -24.24
N ILE A 938 -12.86 -32.32 -23.24
CA ILE A 938 -11.69 -32.54 -22.40
C ILE A 938 -11.13 -33.93 -22.75
N LEU A 939 -9.80 -34.07 -22.79
CA LEU A 939 -9.15 -35.37 -22.90
C LEU A 939 -8.42 -35.68 -21.61
N GLU A 940 -8.91 -36.66 -20.85
CA GLU A 940 -8.17 -37.24 -19.73
C GLU A 940 -7.20 -38.34 -20.20
N LEU A 941 -6.09 -38.52 -19.48
CA LEU A 941 -5.10 -39.57 -19.77
C LEU A 941 -5.74 -40.96 -19.77
N GLY A 942 -6.70 -41.21 -18.88
CA GLY A 942 -7.41 -42.48 -18.80
C GLY A 942 -8.28 -42.76 -20.02
N GLU A 943 -8.93 -41.74 -20.59
CA GLU A 943 -9.73 -41.88 -21.82
C GLU A 943 -8.84 -42.19 -23.02
N LEU A 944 -7.69 -41.51 -23.12
CA LEU A 944 -6.69 -41.81 -24.14
C LEU A 944 -6.13 -43.23 -23.99
N ALA A 945 -5.80 -43.65 -22.77
CA ALA A 945 -5.32 -45.00 -22.50
C ALA A 945 -6.37 -46.05 -22.90
N GLU A 946 -7.62 -45.91 -22.42
CA GLU A 946 -8.73 -46.81 -22.73
C GLU A 946 -9.01 -46.90 -24.24
N TYR A 947 -8.97 -45.76 -24.94
CA TYR A 947 -9.11 -45.72 -26.39
C TYR A 947 -8.05 -46.57 -27.09
N LEU A 948 -6.77 -46.43 -26.69
CA LEU A 948 -5.66 -47.21 -27.26
C LEU A 948 -5.79 -48.70 -26.95
N PHE A 949 -6.11 -49.05 -25.70
CA PHE A 949 -6.36 -50.43 -25.26
C PHE A 949 -7.47 -51.11 -26.06
N ARG A 950 -8.45 -50.37 -26.56
CA ARG A 950 -9.54 -50.92 -27.38
C ARG A 950 -9.18 -50.97 -28.86
N LYS A 951 -8.70 -49.86 -29.43
CA LYS A 951 -8.56 -49.73 -30.89
C LYS A 951 -7.36 -50.44 -31.49
N ILE A 952 -6.25 -50.54 -30.76
CA ILE A 952 -5.02 -51.17 -31.28
C ILE A 952 -5.20 -52.69 -31.40
N PRO A 953 -5.75 -53.41 -30.39
CA PRO A 953 -6.07 -54.83 -30.55
C PRO A 953 -7.12 -55.09 -31.64
N ASP A 954 -8.22 -54.30 -31.67
CA ASP A 954 -9.29 -54.43 -32.67
C ASP A 954 -8.75 -54.36 -34.12
N TYR A 955 -7.76 -53.48 -34.36
CA TYR A 955 -7.14 -53.34 -35.67
C TYR A 955 -6.11 -54.46 -35.95
N SER A 956 -5.22 -54.75 -34.99
CA SER A 956 -4.14 -55.72 -35.18
C SER A 956 -4.63 -57.15 -35.42
N VAL A 957 -5.74 -57.57 -34.80
CA VAL A 957 -6.36 -58.90 -35.03
C VAL A 957 -6.82 -59.11 -36.47
N ASN A 958 -7.16 -58.03 -37.20
CA ASN A 958 -7.69 -58.10 -38.57
C ASN A 958 -6.60 -58.06 -39.66
N LEU A 959 -5.32 -57.95 -39.29
CA LEU A 959 -4.20 -57.95 -40.24
C LEU A 959 -3.87 -59.37 -40.71
N LYS A 960 -3.51 -59.51 -41.99
CA LYS A 960 -3.27 -60.79 -42.69
C LYS A 960 -2.22 -61.71 -42.02
N GLU A 961 -1.37 -61.17 -41.15
CA GLU A 961 -0.28 -61.90 -40.48
C GLU A 961 -0.56 -62.27 -39.00
N GLY A 962 -1.70 -61.86 -38.44
CA GLY A 962 -2.19 -62.37 -37.15
C GLY A 962 -1.36 -62.03 -35.89
N PHE A 963 -0.47 -61.04 -35.95
CA PHE A 963 0.30 -60.60 -34.80
C PHE A 963 -0.57 -59.74 -33.87
N LEU A 964 -0.74 -60.19 -32.62
CA LEU A 964 -1.47 -59.45 -31.60
C LEU A 964 -0.62 -58.27 -31.09
N GLN A 965 -1.20 -57.08 -31.05
CA GLN A 965 -0.59 -55.91 -30.41
C GLN A 965 -1.56 -55.34 -29.37
N ASN A 966 -1.18 -55.45 -28.10
CA ASN A 966 -1.90 -54.87 -26.96
C ASN A 966 -1.06 -53.76 -26.35
N SER A 967 -1.55 -52.52 -26.38
CA SER A 967 -0.94 -51.44 -25.63
C SER A 967 -1.00 -51.71 -24.13
N GLU A 968 -0.09 -51.14 -23.35
CA GLU A 968 -0.05 -51.27 -21.89
C GLU A 968 0.09 -49.90 -21.21
N PHE A 969 -0.47 -49.74 -20.01
CA PHE A 969 -0.42 -48.51 -19.22
C PHE A 969 0.15 -48.78 -17.83
N ILE A 970 1.13 -47.98 -17.43
CA ILE A 970 1.75 -48.03 -16.10
C ILE A 970 1.62 -46.64 -15.47
N GLY A 971 0.86 -46.53 -14.39
CA GLY A 971 0.68 -45.26 -13.68
C GLY A 971 -0.53 -45.28 -12.76
N SER A 972 -0.72 -44.19 -12.01
CA SER A 972 -1.85 -44.06 -11.07
C SER A 972 -2.70 -42.81 -11.28
N ASP A 973 -2.35 -41.94 -12.23
CA ASP A 973 -2.98 -40.63 -12.45
C ASP A 973 -3.82 -40.59 -13.74
N LEU A 974 -4.82 -41.47 -13.84
CA LEU A 974 -5.70 -41.60 -15.00
C LEU A 974 -6.65 -40.39 -15.19
N LYS A 975 -6.93 -39.62 -14.14
CA LYS A 975 -7.82 -38.45 -14.16
C LYS A 975 -7.12 -37.14 -14.53
N ARG A 976 -5.86 -37.21 -14.92
CA ARG A 976 -5.10 -36.05 -15.37
C ARG A 976 -5.60 -35.59 -16.75
N VAL A 977 -6.04 -34.34 -16.82
CA VAL A 977 -6.39 -33.68 -18.08
C VAL A 977 -5.13 -33.44 -18.90
N LEU A 978 -5.08 -34.00 -20.10
CA LEU A 978 -4.02 -33.77 -21.08
C LEU A 978 -4.33 -32.57 -21.96
N ILE A 979 -5.57 -32.47 -22.44
CA ILE A 979 -6.02 -31.43 -23.37
C ILE A 979 -7.40 -30.92 -22.93
N ASP A 980 -7.59 -29.61 -23.02
CA ASP A 980 -8.87 -28.95 -22.77
C ASP A 980 -9.15 -27.99 -23.95
N LEU A 981 -10.09 -28.40 -24.82
CA LEU A 981 -10.45 -27.66 -26.03
C LEU A 981 -11.68 -26.75 -25.84
N ARG A 982 -12.16 -26.57 -24.60
CA ARG A 982 -13.28 -25.69 -24.28
C ARG A 982 -12.99 -24.21 -24.49
#